data_AF-A0A455BJH3-F1
#
_entry.id   AF-A0A455BJH3-F1
#
_cell.length_a   1.000
_cell.length_b   1.000
_cell.length_c   1.000
_cell.angle_alpha   90.00
_cell.angle_beta   90.00
_cell.angle_gamma   90.00
#
_symmetry.space_group_name_H-M   'P 1'
#
loop_
_entity.id
_entity.type
_entity.pdbx_description
1 polymer ?
#
loop_
_entity_poly.entity_id
_entity_poly.type
_entity_poly.pdbx_seq_one_letter_code
_entity_poly.pdbx_strand_id
1 'polypeptide(L)'
;MTIRVKVLGCRRLVLLFLFLGLLLEAQAGKIRYSVPEETDKDFFVGNIAKDLGLQPQELAERGVRIVSRGRTQLFALNPRSSSLVTAGRIDREELCAQSLQCLVSFNVLVEDKMKLFPVEVEIMDINDNTPQFQLEEVEFKMNEITTPGTRITLPSGQDLDVGMNSLQMYQLSSNPHFSLDVQQGSDGSQQPEMVLQSPLDREEDAVHRLLLTAFDGGNPVRSGTLRIRVQVVDANDNPPAFTQAQYHTSVPENVPLGTRLLTVKATDPDEGANGEVTYLFHNIDHKVAQIFHLDSYTGEISNKKPLDFEEYTVYPMEIQAQDGSSLVARAKDSYSTYIPENNPRGAAIFSVTAHDADSNENARVTYSLVEDTIHGVPLSSFVSINSDTGVLYALRSFDYEQFRDLQLRVMARDSGDPPLSSNVSLAIFVLDQNDNTPEILYPALPTEGSTGVELAPPSAEPGYLVTKVVAVDRDSGQNAWLSYRLLKASEPALFSVGLHTGEVRTARAVMDRDALKQSLVVAVEDHGQPPLSATVTLTVAMADSIPDVLADLGSMEPSANLDNSSLTLYLVVAVAAVSCVFLAFVIVLLALRLRHWHRTRLLQASGGGLAGVPVSHFVGVDGVRAFLQTYSHEVSLTADSRGSHVTFPPPNYADTLISQESHEKKDFLSAPQFLLEDRKQTFSQMSSVGMLFHLGTFEKVKIV
;
A
#
# COMPACT_ATOMS: atom_id res chain seq x y z
N MET A 1 47.85 -76.44 14.70
CA MET A 1 46.68 -76.48 13.79
C MET A 1 46.83 -75.33 12.81
N THR A 2 46.84 -75.65 11.53
CA THR A 2 47.50 -74.95 10.43
C THR A 2 46.72 -73.71 9.94
N ILE A 3 47.39 -72.57 9.81
CA ILE A 3 46.83 -71.36 9.19
C ILE A 3 46.81 -71.55 7.68
N ARG A 4 45.61 -71.61 7.08
CA ARG A 4 45.42 -71.63 5.62
C ARG A 4 45.20 -70.19 5.12
N VAL A 5 46.20 -69.66 4.43
CA VAL A 5 46.06 -68.48 3.56
C VAL A 5 45.28 -68.92 2.32
N LYS A 6 44.12 -68.28 2.06
CA LYS A 6 43.32 -68.50 0.86
C LYS A 6 43.55 -67.32 -0.09
N VAL A 7 44.35 -67.56 -1.12
CA VAL A 7 44.52 -66.69 -2.29
C VAL A 7 43.23 -66.72 -3.10
N LEU A 8 42.59 -65.57 -3.29
CA LEU A 8 41.41 -65.37 -4.13
C LEU A 8 41.40 -63.90 -4.59
N GLY A 9 41.56 -63.49 -5.84
CA GLY A 9 41.90 -64.14 -7.10
C GLY A 9 42.18 -63.02 -8.12
N CYS A 10 43.21 -63.18 -8.95
CA CYS A 10 43.70 -62.21 -9.95
C CYS A 10 42.66 -61.78 -11.02
N ARG A 11 41.45 -62.35 -11.03
CA ARG A 11 40.43 -62.09 -12.06
C ARG A 11 39.58 -60.85 -11.78
N ARG A 12 39.45 -60.42 -10.51
CA ARG A 12 38.73 -59.18 -10.15
C ARG A 12 39.61 -57.92 -10.31
N LEU A 13 40.93 -58.02 -10.11
CA LEU A 13 41.84 -56.89 -10.32
C LEU A 13 41.98 -56.53 -11.81
N VAL A 14 42.06 -57.52 -12.71
CA VAL A 14 42.20 -57.26 -14.16
C VAL A 14 40.93 -56.65 -14.74
N LEU A 15 39.75 -57.08 -14.28
CA LEU A 15 38.46 -56.46 -14.64
C LEU A 15 38.31 -55.04 -14.08
N LEU A 16 38.84 -54.77 -12.88
CA LEU A 16 38.86 -53.43 -12.30
C LEU A 16 39.81 -52.50 -13.08
N PHE A 17 40.98 -52.98 -13.50
CA PHE A 17 41.92 -52.22 -14.33
C PHE A 17 41.43 -52.02 -15.78
N LEU A 18 40.67 -52.95 -16.35
CA LEU A 18 40.00 -52.76 -17.65
C LEU A 18 38.81 -51.79 -17.54
N PHE A 19 38.05 -51.81 -16.45
CA PHE A 19 37.00 -50.81 -16.19
C PHE A 19 37.58 -49.42 -15.88
N LEU A 20 38.71 -49.34 -15.16
CA LEU A 20 39.41 -48.09 -14.89
C LEU A 20 40.10 -47.53 -16.14
N GLY A 21 40.59 -48.41 -17.03
CA GLY A 21 41.13 -48.05 -18.34
C GLY A 21 40.05 -47.56 -19.32
N LEU A 22 38.84 -48.13 -19.27
CA LEU A 22 37.69 -47.67 -20.06
C LEU A 22 37.01 -46.42 -19.48
N LEU A 23 37.18 -46.13 -18.19
CA LEU A 23 36.71 -44.89 -17.56
C LEU A 23 37.65 -43.69 -17.80
N LEU A 24 38.86 -43.90 -18.33
CA LEU A 24 39.78 -42.82 -18.68
C LEU A 24 39.70 -42.35 -20.15
N GLU A 25 38.90 -42.98 -21.01
CA GLU A 25 38.73 -42.55 -22.42
C GLU A 25 37.30 -42.12 -22.79
N ALA A 26 36.53 -41.62 -21.82
CA ALA A 26 35.21 -41.04 -22.08
C ALA A 26 35.01 -39.67 -21.40
N GLN A 27 36.00 -38.79 -21.49
CA GLN A 27 35.73 -37.36 -21.58
C GLN A 27 36.16 -36.90 -22.97
N ALA A 28 35.20 -36.82 -23.90
CA ALA A 28 35.39 -35.93 -25.03
C ALA A 28 35.43 -34.51 -24.45
N GLY A 29 36.63 -33.99 -24.21
CA GLY A 29 36.84 -32.64 -23.70
C GLY A 29 36.15 -31.65 -24.62
N LYS A 30 35.24 -30.83 -24.06
CA LYS A 30 34.67 -29.69 -24.76
C LYS A 30 35.78 -28.66 -24.98
N ILE A 31 35.88 -28.09 -26.18
CA ILE A 31 36.85 -27.03 -26.47
C ILE A 31 36.29 -25.74 -25.90
N ARG A 32 37.08 -25.03 -25.10
CA ARG A 32 36.69 -23.77 -24.46
C ARG A 32 37.63 -22.65 -24.84
N TYR A 33 37.07 -21.53 -25.28
CA TYR A 33 37.79 -20.30 -25.50
C TYR A 33 37.10 -19.15 -24.76
N SER A 34 37.80 -18.05 -24.60
CA SER A 34 37.23 -16.78 -24.17
C SER A 34 37.66 -15.68 -25.13
N VAL A 35 36.76 -14.72 -25.36
CA VAL A 35 37.01 -13.56 -26.21
C VAL A 35 36.40 -12.34 -25.54
N PRO A 36 37.10 -11.20 -25.46
CA PRO A 36 36.45 -9.96 -25.10
C PRO A 36 35.39 -9.60 -26.13
N GLU A 37 34.30 -9.01 -25.67
CA GLU A 37 33.36 -8.34 -26.56
C GLU A 37 34.00 -7.14 -27.27
N GLU A 38 33.23 -6.46 -28.10
CA GLU A 38 33.69 -5.23 -28.79
C GLU A 38 34.92 -5.45 -29.68
N THR A 39 35.17 -6.70 -30.05
CA THR A 39 36.26 -7.08 -30.91
C THR A 39 35.91 -6.91 -32.38
N ASP A 40 36.86 -6.36 -33.14
CA ASP A 40 36.72 -6.22 -34.58
C ASP A 40 36.57 -7.57 -35.29
N LYS A 41 36.08 -7.54 -36.53
CA LYS A 41 36.04 -8.72 -37.39
C LYS A 41 37.45 -9.29 -37.61
N ASP A 42 37.52 -10.62 -37.71
CA ASP A 42 38.74 -11.40 -37.89
C ASP A 42 39.68 -11.40 -36.66
N PHE A 43 39.18 -10.98 -35.49
CA PHE A 43 39.90 -11.07 -34.22
C PHE A 43 40.15 -12.52 -33.83
N PHE A 44 41.35 -12.82 -33.34
CA PHE A 44 41.76 -14.18 -32.99
C PHE A 44 41.12 -14.66 -31.68
N VAL A 45 40.38 -15.77 -31.74
CA VAL A 45 39.74 -16.39 -30.56
C VAL A 45 40.55 -17.58 -30.04
N GLY A 46 41.02 -18.45 -30.94
CA GLY A 46 41.74 -19.66 -30.53
C GLY A 46 42.21 -20.52 -31.71
N ASN A 47 43.20 -21.38 -31.47
CA ASN A 47 43.74 -22.27 -32.49
C ASN A 47 42.97 -23.59 -32.55
N ILE A 48 41.85 -23.57 -33.26
CA ILE A 48 40.96 -24.72 -33.40
C ILE A 48 41.60 -25.91 -34.12
N ALA A 49 42.53 -25.69 -35.05
CA ALA A 49 43.23 -26.78 -35.74
C ALA A 49 44.05 -27.63 -34.76
N LYS A 50 44.80 -26.96 -33.88
CA LYS A 50 45.61 -27.61 -32.85
C LYS A 50 44.76 -28.43 -31.90
N ASP A 51 43.63 -27.88 -31.46
CA ASP A 51 42.76 -28.53 -30.47
C ASP A 51 41.95 -29.69 -31.08
N LEU A 52 41.73 -29.67 -32.41
CA LEU A 52 41.19 -30.80 -33.17
C LEU A 52 42.27 -31.83 -33.58
N GLY A 53 43.55 -31.58 -33.29
CA GLY A 53 44.67 -32.44 -33.65
C GLY A 53 44.95 -32.49 -35.16
N LEU A 54 44.68 -31.40 -35.88
CA LEU A 54 44.87 -31.26 -37.32
C LEU A 54 46.08 -30.35 -37.61
N GLN A 55 46.79 -30.62 -38.71
CA GLN A 55 47.86 -29.73 -39.17
C GLN A 55 47.28 -28.46 -39.81
N PRO A 56 47.98 -27.30 -39.78
CA PRO A 56 47.45 -26.02 -40.24
C PRO A 56 46.87 -26.01 -41.66
N GLN A 57 47.45 -26.81 -42.58
CA GLN A 57 47.02 -26.90 -43.98
C GLN A 57 45.80 -27.81 -44.20
N GLU A 58 45.45 -28.65 -43.21
CA GLU A 58 44.41 -29.67 -43.35
C GLU A 58 42.98 -29.14 -43.11
N LEU A 59 42.82 -27.92 -42.58
CA LEU A 59 41.51 -27.39 -42.20
C LEU A 59 40.60 -27.12 -43.42
N ALA A 60 41.20 -26.62 -44.50
CA ALA A 60 40.53 -26.40 -45.78
C ALA A 60 40.43 -27.69 -46.61
N GLU A 61 41.42 -28.59 -46.50
CA GLU A 61 41.46 -29.86 -47.23
C GLU A 61 40.46 -30.89 -46.69
N ARG A 62 40.14 -30.85 -45.39
CA ARG A 62 39.24 -31.81 -44.70
C ARG A 62 37.80 -31.30 -44.49
N GLY A 63 37.43 -30.19 -45.13
CA GLY A 63 36.05 -29.68 -45.11
C GLY A 63 35.54 -29.30 -43.71
N VAL A 64 36.38 -28.67 -42.89
CA VAL A 64 35.98 -28.29 -41.52
C VAL A 64 35.02 -27.11 -41.56
N ARG A 65 33.84 -27.26 -40.96
CA ARG A 65 32.80 -26.22 -40.94
C ARG A 65 32.13 -26.05 -39.59
N ILE A 66 31.70 -24.83 -39.29
CA ILE A 66 30.90 -24.53 -38.11
C ILE A 66 29.45 -24.92 -38.38
N VAL A 67 28.84 -25.63 -37.43
CA VAL A 67 27.42 -26.00 -37.40
C VAL A 67 26.80 -25.27 -36.21
N SER A 68 26.16 -24.14 -36.49
CA SER A 68 25.39 -23.36 -35.52
C SER A 68 23.89 -23.50 -35.80
N ARG A 69 23.07 -23.44 -34.74
CA ARG A 69 21.59 -23.46 -34.81
C ARG A 69 20.96 -22.05 -34.78
N GLY A 70 21.75 -21.00 -34.50
CA GLY A 70 21.26 -19.67 -34.10
C GLY A 70 20.86 -18.71 -35.22
N ARG A 71 20.44 -17.50 -34.82
CA ARG A 71 19.93 -16.43 -35.71
C ARG A 71 21.00 -15.81 -36.64
N THR A 72 22.29 -15.91 -36.29
CA THR A 72 23.45 -15.15 -36.82
C THR A 72 24.76 -15.93 -36.62
N GLN A 73 25.75 -15.75 -37.48
CA GLN A 73 27.06 -16.42 -37.35
C GLN A 73 28.08 -15.47 -36.72
N LEU A 74 28.34 -15.63 -35.41
CA LEU A 74 29.26 -14.77 -34.63
C LEU A 74 30.74 -15.12 -34.84
N PHE A 75 31.04 -16.36 -35.23
CA PHE A 75 32.41 -16.86 -35.40
C PHE A 75 32.64 -17.49 -36.78
N ALA A 76 33.85 -17.33 -37.30
CA ALA A 76 34.32 -17.88 -38.56
C ALA A 76 35.63 -18.65 -38.39
N LEU A 77 35.89 -19.58 -39.30
CA LEU A 77 37.16 -20.28 -39.37
C LEU A 77 38.05 -19.57 -40.38
N ASN A 78 39.25 -19.16 -39.95
CA ASN A 78 40.24 -18.60 -40.86
C ASN A 78 41.11 -19.74 -41.42
N PRO A 79 41.02 -20.06 -42.72
CA PRO A 79 41.77 -21.18 -43.31
C PRO A 79 43.27 -20.90 -43.44
N ARG A 80 43.71 -19.63 -43.39
CA ARG A 80 45.12 -19.25 -43.52
C ARG A 80 45.86 -19.31 -42.19
N SER A 81 45.21 -18.92 -41.09
CA SER A 81 45.77 -18.99 -39.74
C SER A 81 45.32 -20.23 -38.96
N SER A 82 44.45 -21.06 -39.55
CA SER A 82 43.92 -22.30 -38.97
C SER A 82 43.29 -22.09 -37.59
N SER A 83 42.68 -20.93 -37.41
CA SER A 83 42.20 -20.41 -36.12
C SER A 83 40.73 -20.01 -36.21
N LEU A 84 40.05 -20.07 -35.06
CA LEU A 84 38.73 -19.50 -34.89
C LEU A 84 38.89 -17.97 -34.75
N VAL A 85 38.10 -17.23 -35.53
CA VAL A 85 38.07 -15.77 -35.52
C VAL A 85 36.66 -15.24 -35.39
N THR A 86 36.50 -14.00 -34.96
CA THR A 86 35.19 -13.30 -34.92
C THR A 86 34.71 -12.98 -36.35
N ALA A 87 33.41 -13.15 -36.60
CA ALA A 87 32.81 -12.86 -37.90
C ALA A 87 32.31 -11.41 -38.03
N GLY A 88 32.16 -10.71 -36.91
CA GLY A 88 31.73 -9.32 -36.77
C GLY A 88 31.88 -8.85 -35.32
N ARG A 89 31.47 -7.60 -35.05
CA ARG A 89 31.44 -7.02 -33.70
C ARG A 89 30.45 -7.81 -32.84
N ILE A 90 30.87 -8.17 -31.64
CA ILE A 90 30.09 -8.91 -30.66
C ILE A 90 29.76 -7.93 -29.54
N ASP A 91 28.47 -7.70 -29.32
CA ASP A 91 27.92 -6.91 -28.21
C ASP A 91 27.32 -7.90 -27.21
N ARG A 92 27.90 -7.99 -26.01
CA ARG A 92 27.49 -8.98 -25.01
C ARG A 92 26.14 -8.61 -24.41
N GLU A 93 25.86 -7.33 -24.23
CA GLU A 93 24.62 -6.82 -23.65
C GLU A 93 23.43 -7.16 -24.55
N GLU A 94 23.58 -7.10 -25.87
CA GLU A 94 22.54 -7.53 -26.82
C GLU A 94 22.33 -9.06 -26.79
N LEU A 95 23.41 -9.83 -26.63
CA LEU A 95 23.36 -11.30 -26.70
C LEU A 95 22.86 -11.96 -25.40
N CYS A 96 23.30 -11.44 -24.27
CA CYS A 96 23.19 -12.08 -22.96
C CYS A 96 22.56 -11.18 -21.89
N ALA A 97 22.30 -9.90 -22.19
CA ALA A 97 21.79 -8.90 -21.25
C ALA A 97 22.59 -8.93 -19.93
N GLN A 98 21.92 -8.92 -18.78
CA GLN A 98 22.56 -8.90 -17.46
C GLN A 98 22.96 -10.30 -16.94
N SER A 99 23.11 -11.29 -17.83
CA SER A 99 23.56 -12.64 -17.44
C SER A 99 25.04 -12.63 -17.03
N LEU A 100 25.34 -13.11 -15.81
CA LEU A 100 26.71 -13.17 -15.27
C LEU A 100 27.71 -14.00 -16.11
N GLN A 101 27.22 -14.95 -16.92
CA GLN A 101 28.04 -15.76 -17.81
C GLN A 101 27.43 -15.77 -19.21
N CYS A 102 28.16 -15.24 -20.19
CA CYS A 102 27.75 -15.22 -21.58
C CYS A 102 28.48 -16.31 -22.36
N LEU A 103 27.82 -17.46 -22.55
CA LEU A 103 28.41 -18.63 -23.20
C LEU A 103 27.74 -18.89 -24.56
N VAL A 104 28.51 -18.77 -25.63
CA VAL A 104 28.09 -19.12 -26.98
C VAL A 104 28.57 -20.53 -27.30
N SER A 105 27.62 -21.45 -27.51
CA SER A 105 27.92 -22.86 -27.83
C SER A 105 27.59 -23.20 -29.28
N PHE A 106 28.52 -23.84 -29.97
CA PHE A 106 28.33 -24.34 -31.33
C PHE A 106 29.16 -25.60 -31.57
N ASN A 107 28.86 -26.33 -32.64
CA ASN A 107 29.61 -27.53 -33.00
C ASN A 107 30.47 -27.28 -34.22
N VAL A 108 31.67 -27.85 -34.25
CA VAL A 108 32.52 -27.90 -35.44
C VAL A 108 32.44 -29.30 -36.03
N LEU A 109 32.03 -29.41 -37.29
CA LEU A 109 32.01 -30.66 -38.05
C LEU A 109 33.33 -30.81 -38.80
N VAL A 110 33.98 -31.96 -38.61
CA VAL A 110 35.07 -32.40 -39.46
C VAL A 110 34.51 -33.46 -40.41
N GLU A 111 34.31 -33.10 -41.68
CA GLU A 111 33.57 -33.90 -42.66
C GLU A 111 34.24 -35.25 -42.96
N ASP A 112 35.57 -35.29 -43.02
CA ASP A 112 36.33 -36.52 -43.31
C ASP A 112 36.17 -37.62 -42.23
N LYS A 113 35.93 -37.22 -40.98
CA LYS A 113 35.73 -38.10 -39.82
C LYS A 113 34.25 -38.22 -39.42
N MET A 114 33.35 -37.44 -40.03
CA MET A 114 31.94 -37.30 -39.64
C MET A 114 31.76 -37.12 -38.13
N LYS A 115 32.67 -36.35 -37.50
CA LYS A 115 32.70 -36.14 -36.06
C LYS A 115 32.42 -34.68 -35.74
N LEU A 116 31.49 -34.47 -34.80
CA LEU A 116 31.17 -33.17 -34.24
C LEU A 116 31.99 -32.93 -32.98
N PHE A 117 32.56 -31.73 -32.89
CA PHE A 117 33.30 -31.26 -31.72
C PHE A 117 32.55 -30.09 -31.09
N PRO A 118 32.06 -30.21 -29.85
CA PRO A 118 31.41 -29.11 -29.15
C PRO A 118 32.44 -28.06 -28.74
N VAL A 119 32.17 -26.81 -29.11
CA VAL A 119 32.96 -25.62 -28.76
C VAL A 119 32.08 -24.68 -27.95
N GLU A 120 32.60 -24.22 -26.82
CA GLU A 120 32.00 -23.18 -25.97
C GLU A 120 32.94 -21.97 -25.99
N VAL A 121 32.42 -20.80 -26.34
CA VAL A 121 33.16 -19.53 -26.26
C VAL A 121 32.50 -18.64 -25.22
N GLU A 122 33.27 -18.25 -24.21
CA GLU A 122 32.87 -17.28 -23.20
C GLU A 122 33.14 -15.87 -23.71
N ILE A 123 32.08 -15.06 -23.78
CA ILE A 123 32.20 -13.64 -24.10
C ILE A 123 32.50 -12.90 -22.78
N MET A 124 33.68 -12.30 -22.71
CA MET A 124 34.11 -11.52 -21.55
C MET A 124 33.62 -10.08 -21.68
N ASP A 125 33.02 -9.61 -20.60
CA ASP A 125 32.49 -8.26 -20.44
C ASP A 125 33.60 -7.19 -20.46
N ILE A 126 33.35 -6.08 -21.16
CA ILE A 126 34.18 -4.87 -21.17
C ILE A 126 33.37 -3.71 -20.61
N ASN A 127 34.01 -2.82 -19.85
CA ASN A 127 33.37 -1.57 -19.41
C ASN A 127 33.17 -0.59 -20.58
N ASP A 128 32.11 -0.81 -21.36
CA ASP A 128 31.72 0.02 -22.49
C ASP A 128 30.37 0.72 -22.33
N ASN A 129 29.58 0.37 -21.30
CA ASN A 129 28.40 1.12 -20.87
C ASN A 129 28.76 2.13 -19.78
N THR A 130 27.77 2.83 -19.23
CA THR A 130 27.97 3.80 -18.15
C THR A 130 26.71 3.82 -17.32
N PRO A 131 26.81 3.92 -15.98
CA PRO A 131 25.61 4.02 -15.14
C PRO A 131 24.71 5.17 -15.61
N GLN A 132 23.42 4.89 -15.80
CA GLN A 132 22.44 5.85 -16.27
C GLN A 132 21.22 5.91 -15.36
N PHE A 133 20.74 7.13 -15.10
CA PHE A 133 19.47 7.37 -14.42
C PHE A 133 18.34 7.58 -15.44
N GLN A 134 17.13 7.14 -15.10
CA GLN A 134 15.94 7.35 -15.94
C GLN A 134 15.54 8.83 -16.05
N LEU A 135 15.92 9.63 -15.06
CA LEU A 135 15.61 11.05 -14.94
C LEU A 135 16.91 11.85 -14.87
N GLU A 136 16.91 13.06 -15.45
CA GLU A 136 18.05 14.00 -15.33
C GLU A 136 17.98 14.83 -14.04
N GLU A 137 16.77 15.09 -13.55
CA GLU A 137 16.48 15.84 -12.34
C GLU A 137 15.27 15.27 -11.59
N VAL A 138 15.34 15.24 -10.26
CA VAL A 138 14.23 14.88 -9.37
C VAL A 138 14.02 15.98 -8.33
N GLU A 139 12.77 16.31 -8.05
CA GLU A 139 12.39 17.35 -7.08
C GLU A 139 11.69 16.72 -5.87
N PHE A 140 12.12 17.11 -4.67
CA PHE A 140 11.51 16.75 -3.39
C PHE A 140 11.03 17.99 -2.67
N LYS A 141 9.85 17.91 -2.04
CA LYS A 141 9.32 18.97 -1.16
C LYS A 141 9.41 18.49 0.28
N MET A 142 10.13 19.22 1.12
CA MET A 142 10.36 18.86 2.53
C MET A 142 9.97 20.01 3.43
N ASN A 143 9.18 19.75 4.46
CA ASN A 143 8.85 20.78 5.45
C ASN A 143 10.09 21.09 6.32
N GLU A 144 10.33 22.33 6.70
CA GLU A 144 11.48 22.69 7.54
C GLU A 144 11.45 22.08 8.94
N ILE A 145 10.26 21.78 9.46
CA ILE A 145 10.08 21.07 10.73
C ILE A 145 10.33 19.55 10.63
N THR A 146 10.78 19.06 9.47
CA THR A 146 11.11 17.65 9.27
C THR A 146 12.25 17.24 10.20
N THR A 147 12.04 16.13 10.94
CA THR A 147 13.00 15.69 11.94
C THR A 147 14.26 15.09 11.31
N PRO A 148 15.46 15.41 11.84
CA PRO A 148 16.68 14.73 11.47
C PRO A 148 16.57 13.22 11.68
N GLY A 149 17.11 12.45 10.73
CA GLY A 149 16.97 11.00 10.64
C GLY A 149 15.93 10.54 9.61
N THR A 150 15.12 11.45 9.07
CA THR A 150 14.20 11.15 7.96
C THR A 150 14.96 10.66 6.73
N ARG A 151 14.49 9.57 6.12
CA ARG A 151 15.12 8.88 4.99
C ARG A 151 14.24 8.99 3.75
N ILE A 152 14.83 9.34 2.62
CA ILE A 152 14.14 9.49 1.34
C ILE A 152 14.82 8.58 0.33
N THR A 153 14.07 7.65 -0.24
CA THR A 153 14.57 6.74 -1.27
C THR A 153 14.83 7.49 -2.57
N LEU A 154 16.03 7.34 -3.13
CA LEU A 154 16.43 7.95 -4.40
C LEU A 154 16.32 6.95 -5.56
N PRO A 155 16.12 7.42 -6.81
CA PRO A 155 16.18 6.57 -8.00
C PRO A 155 17.54 5.88 -8.12
N SER A 156 17.54 4.59 -8.44
CA SER A 156 18.76 3.83 -8.72
C SER A 156 19.21 4.04 -10.17
N GLY A 157 20.52 4.14 -10.37
CA GLY A 157 21.15 4.07 -11.67
C GLY A 157 21.14 2.64 -12.20
N GLN A 158 21.06 2.49 -13.51
CA GLN A 158 21.13 1.22 -14.21
C GLN A 158 22.41 1.18 -15.04
N ASP A 159 23.10 0.05 -14.97
CA ASP A 159 24.25 -0.26 -15.80
C ASP A 159 23.99 -1.60 -16.50
N LEU A 160 24.35 -1.68 -17.78
CA LEU A 160 24.11 -2.86 -18.60
C LEU A 160 25.25 -3.87 -18.50
N ASP A 161 26.44 -3.40 -18.09
CA ASP A 161 27.61 -4.21 -17.80
C ASP A 161 27.36 -5.11 -16.58
N VAL A 162 28.15 -6.17 -16.42
CA VAL A 162 28.01 -7.13 -15.32
C VAL A 162 29.25 -7.23 -14.45
N GLY A 163 29.06 -7.68 -13.20
CA GLY A 163 30.18 -7.97 -12.31
C GLY A 163 30.83 -6.69 -11.76
N MET A 164 32.13 -6.49 -12.02
CA MET A 164 32.86 -5.31 -11.53
C MET A 164 32.63 -4.08 -12.41
N ASN A 165 32.33 -4.28 -13.69
CA ASN A 165 32.09 -3.19 -14.62
C ASN A 165 30.68 -2.62 -14.49
N SER A 166 29.77 -3.29 -13.77
CA SER A 166 28.47 -2.73 -13.41
C SER A 166 28.61 -1.68 -12.30
N LEU A 167 27.53 -0.92 -12.07
CA LEU A 167 27.36 -0.02 -10.92
C LEU A 167 27.89 -0.61 -9.60
N GLN A 168 28.82 0.09 -8.95
CA GLN A 168 29.43 -0.32 -7.66
C GLN A 168 29.20 0.67 -6.53
N MET A 169 29.09 1.96 -6.82
CA MET A 169 29.13 3.00 -5.79
C MET A 169 28.24 4.19 -6.14
N TYR A 170 27.59 4.74 -5.13
CA TYR A 170 26.95 6.04 -5.20
C TYR A 170 27.68 7.05 -4.33
N GLN A 171 27.69 8.30 -4.78
CA GLN A 171 28.22 9.43 -4.04
C GLN A 171 27.26 10.63 -4.16
N LEU A 172 26.93 11.23 -3.03
CA LEU A 172 26.18 12.48 -3.00
C LEU A 172 27.15 13.66 -2.87
N SER A 173 26.83 14.77 -3.52
CA SER A 173 27.52 16.04 -3.32
C SER A 173 27.56 16.44 -1.85
N SER A 174 28.68 16.98 -1.38
CA SER A 174 28.82 17.44 -0.01
C SER A 174 27.78 18.51 0.32
N ASN A 175 27.04 18.30 1.41
CA ASN A 175 26.02 19.21 1.92
C ASN A 175 25.92 19.07 3.46
N PRO A 176 25.64 20.15 4.21
CA PRO A 176 25.54 20.08 5.67
C PRO A 176 24.30 19.35 6.20
N HIS A 177 23.18 19.39 5.47
CA HIS A 177 21.90 18.80 5.87
C HIS A 177 21.69 17.38 5.37
N PHE A 178 22.24 17.02 4.21
CA PHE A 178 21.97 15.72 3.59
C PHE A 178 23.20 14.83 3.52
N SER A 179 22.97 13.56 3.85
CA SER A 179 23.94 12.47 3.68
C SER A 179 23.35 11.36 2.81
N LEU A 180 24.22 10.50 2.30
CA LEU A 180 23.82 9.33 1.53
C LEU A 180 24.04 8.08 2.35
N ASP A 181 23.03 7.22 2.40
CA ASP A 181 23.12 5.86 2.88
C ASP A 181 22.70 4.92 1.76
N VAL A 182 23.38 3.79 1.59
CA VAL A 182 23.11 2.86 0.48
C VAL A 182 22.76 1.51 1.08
N GLN A 183 21.49 1.13 0.94
CA GLN A 183 21.01 -0.18 1.38
C GLN A 183 21.35 -1.24 0.33
N GLN A 184 21.88 -2.37 0.77
CA GLN A 184 22.07 -3.54 -0.10
C GLN A 184 20.85 -4.45 -0.01
N GLY A 185 20.18 -4.64 -1.15
CA GLY A 185 19.13 -5.61 -1.33
C GLY A 185 19.67 -7.04 -1.24
N SER A 186 18.79 -7.99 -0.92
CA SER A 186 19.12 -9.43 -0.87
C SER A 186 19.58 -10.03 -2.20
N ASP A 187 19.29 -9.33 -3.30
CA ASP A 187 19.67 -9.63 -4.67
C ASP A 187 20.98 -8.94 -5.12
N GLY A 188 21.62 -8.18 -4.23
CA GLY A 188 22.80 -7.37 -4.54
C GLY A 188 22.48 -6.02 -5.18
N SER A 189 21.20 -5.67 -5.36
CA SER A 189 20.80 -4.34 -5.82
C SER A 189 21.16 -3.28 -4.78
N GLN A 190 21.67 -2.14 -5.24
CA GLN A 190 22.03 -1.02 -4.38
C GLN A 190 20.91 0.02 -4.44
N GLN A 191 20.28 0.28 -3.29
CA GLN A 191 19.23 1.29 -3.16
C GLN A 191 19.79 2.52 -2.43
N PRO A 192 20.03 3.65 -3.13
CA PRO A 192 20.49 4.88 -2.49
C PRO A 192 19.34 5.56 -1.73
N GLU A 193 19.60 6.01 -0.51
CA GLU A 193 18.70 6.77 0.35
C GLU A 193 19.39 8.06 0.82
N MET A 194 18.70 9.18 0.64
CA MET A 194 19.09 10.45 1.22
C MET A 194 18.61 10.53 2.66
N VAL A 195 19.50 10.86 3.59
CA VAL A 195 19.18 10.97 5.02
C VAL A 195 19.43 12.39 5.49
N LEU A 196 18.41 12.99 6.10
CA LEU A 196 18.49 14.31 6.72
C LEU A 196 19.28 14.22 8.03
N GLN A 197 20.38 14.95 8.15
CA GLN A 197 21.31 14.93 9.29
C GLN A 197 21.13 16.13 10.22
N SER A 198 20.87 17.31 9.65
CA SER A 198 20.57 18.54 10.39
C SER A 198 19.22 19.09 9.97
N PRO A 199 18.50 19.82 10.86
CA PRO A 199 17.22 20.44 10.52
C PRO A 199 17.36 21.36 9.30
N LEU A 200 16.28 21.51 8.58
CA LEU A 200 16.16 22.45 7.47
C LEU A 200 15.64 23.78 8.02
N ASP A 201 15.99 24.86 7.34
CA ASP A 201 15.58 26.23 7.67
C ASP A 201 15.36 26.94 6.33
N ARG A 202 14.10 27.26 6.03
CA ARG A 202 13.71 27.87 4.76
C ARG A 202 14.19 29.32 4.69
N GLU A 203 14.18 30.03 5.81
CA GLU A 203 14.66 31.41 5.93
C GLU A 203 16.16 31.53 5.67
N GLU A 204 16.94 30.48 5.98
CA GLU A 204 18.35 30.37 5.62
C GLU A 204 18.55 29.96 4.15
N ASP A 205 17.97 28.82 3.72
CA ASP A 205 18.10 28.32 2.35
C ASP A 205 16.88 27.52 1.87
N ALA A 206 15.96 28.20 1.18
CA ALA A 206 14.72 27.62 0.70
C ALA A 206 14.89 26.51 -0.37
N VAL A 207 16.06 26.39 -1.02
CA VAL A 207 16.27 25.41 -2.10
C VAL A 207 17.68 24.82 -2.08
N HIS A 208 17.79 23.55 -1.70
CA HIS A 208 19.05 22.82 -1.80
C HIS A 208 19.19 22.10 -3.14
N ARG A 209 20.37 22.24 -3.77
CA ARG A 209 20.71 21.57 -5.04
C ARG A 209 21.83 20.58 -4.79
N LEU A 210 21.53 19.31 -5.01
CA LEU A 210 22.44 18.20 -4.77
C LEU A 210 22.71 17.46 -6.06
N LEU A 211 23.85 16.76 -6.12
CA LEU A 211 24.26 15.93 -7.24
C LEU A 211 24.53 14.52 -6.73
N LEU A 212 23.73 13.55 -7.17
CA LEU A 212 23.99 12.15 -6.97
C LEU A 212 24.81 11.63 -8.16
N THR A 213 25.95 11.00 -7.88
CA THR A 213 26.82 10.39 -8.88
C THR A 213 26.90 8.89 -8.64
N ALA A 214 26.65 8.12 -9.68
CA ALA A 214 26.80 6.67 -9.71
C ALA A 214 28.11 6.33 -10.42
N PHE A 215 28.92 5.44 -9.85
CA PHE A 215 30.19 4.98 -10.39
C PHE A 215 30.14 3.47 -10.62
N ASP A 216 30.65 3.03 -11.76
CA ASP A 216 31.01 1.64 -11.99
C ASP A 216 32.32 1.28 -11.25
N GLY A 217 32.74 0.02 -11.35
CA GLY A 217 34.02 -0.46 -10.85
C GLY A 217 35.03 -0.79 -11.95
N GLY A 218 34.74 -0.42 -13.20
CA GLY A 218 35.56 -0.77 -14.34
C GLY A 218 36.85 0.05 -14.44
N ASN A 219 37.67 -0.23 -15.45
CA ASN A 219 38.89 0.53 -15.73
C ASN A 219 39.00 0.88 -17.23
N PRO A 220 38.79 2.15 -17.63
CA PRO A 220 38.57 3.33 -16.77
C PRO A 220 37.22 3.28 -16.04
N VAL A 221 37.14 3.94 -14.88
CA VAL A 221 35.87 4.11 -14.16
C VAL A 221 35.00 5.09 -14.93
N ARG A 222 33.73 4.75 -15.13
CA ARG A 222 32.72 5.65 -15.73
C ARG A 222 31.64 5.97 -14.71
N SER A 223 30.90 7.05 -14.99
CA SER A 223 29.95 7.60 -14.03
C SER A 223 28.73 8.24 -14.68
N GLY A 224 27.57 8.08 -14.03
CA GLY A 224 26.33 8.78 -14.33
C GLY A 224 25.95 9.75 -13.23
N THR A 225 25.17 10.78 -13.56
CA THR A 225 24.75 11.80 -12.59
C THR A 225 23.25 12.07 -12.62
N LEU A 226 22.66 12.30 -11.45
CA LEU A 226 21.27 12.73 -11.25
C LEU A 226 21.28 14.05 -10.43
N ARG A 227 20.59 15.08 -10.93
CA ARG A 227 20.38 16.33 -10.17
C ARG A 227 19.21 16.16 -9.21
N ILE A 228 19.38 16.62 -7.98
CA ILE A 228 18.32 16.57 -6.96
C ILE A 228 18.05 17.98 -6.47
N ARG A 229 16.79 18.39 -6.54
CA ARG A 229 16.31 19.69 -6.06
C ARG A 229 15.42 19.44 -4.84
N VAL A 230 15.85 19.92 -3.67
CA VAL A 230 15.03 19.88 -2.46
C VAL A 230 14.45 21.27 -2.24
N GLN A 231 13.14 21.40 -2.37
CA GLN A 231 12.39 22.61 -2.05
C GLN A 231 11.92 22.53 -0.60
N VAL A 232 12.38 23.46 0.23
CA VAL A 232 11.92 23.57 1.61
C VAL A 232 10.55 24.23 1.62
N VAL A 233 9.61 23.63 2.36
CA VAL A 233 8.24 24.09 2.55
C VAL A 233 8.14 24.76 3.92
N ASP A 234 7.63 25.98 3.88
CA ASP A 234 7.42 26.87 5.03
C ASP A 234 6.52 26.27 6.11
N ALA A 235 6.88 26.52 7.36
CA ALA A 235 6.12 26.31 8.57
C ALA A 235 6.13 27.62 9.37
N ASN A 236 5.07 27.85 10.15
CA ASN A 236 4.94 29.06 10.95
C ASN A 236 5.76 28.96 12.24
N ASP A 237 7.09 29.01 12.13
CA ASP A 237 8.02 28.86 13.26
C ASP A 237 8.70 30.18 13.68
N ASN A 238 8.54 31.25 12.91
CA ASN A 238 8.97 32.59 13.29
C ASN A 238 7.77 33.45 13.71
N PRO A 239 7.76 34.03 14.93
CA PRO A 239 6.72 34.97 15.32
C PRO A 239 7.03 36.39 14.82
N PRO A 240 6.00 37.25 14.62
CA PRO A 240 6.21 38.63 14.21
C PRO A 240 7.07 39.43 15.21
N ALA A 241 8.14 40.06 14.71
CA ALA A 241 9.09 40.81 15.53
C ALA A 241 9.03 42.32 15.26
N PHE A 242 8.79 43.14 16.29
CA PHE A 242 8.83 44.60 16.17
C PHE A 242 10.25 45.12 15.93
N THR A 243 10.36 46.16 15.10
CA THR A 243 11.64 46.84 14.80
C THR A 243 12.22 47.60 16.00
N GLN A 244 11.39 47.99 16.98
CA GLN A 244 11.80 48.67 18.21
C GLN A 244 11.02 48.10 19.40
N ALA A 245 11.68 47.98 20.56
CA ALA A 245 11.04 47.53 21.79
C ALA A 245 10.09 48.59 22.39
N GLN A 246 10.32 49.87 22.08
CA GLN A 246 9.45 50.98 22.48
C GLN A 246 9.44 52.04 21.38
N TYR A 247 8.26 52.57 21.10
CA TYR A 247 8.07 53.70 20.18
C TYR A 247 7.63 54.92 20.98
N HIS A 248 8.26 56.07 20.70
CA HIS A 248 7.93 57.35 21.35
C HIS A 248 7.73 58.44 20.29
N THR A 249 6.68 59.23 20.43
CA THR A 249 6.42 60.40 19.57
C THR A 249 5.81 61.53 20.41
N SER A 250 6.15 62.77 20.08
CA SER A 250 5.58 63.97 20.72
C SER A 250 4.64 64.66 19.74
N VAL A 251 3.41 64.90 20.18
CA VAL A 251 2.33 65.41 19.32
C VAL A 251 1.75 66.69 19.95
N PRO A 252 1.54 67.78 19.18
CA PRO A 252 0.82 68.95 19.69
C PRO A 252 -0.66 68.63 19.92
N GLU A 253 -1.25 69.12 21.01
CA GLU A 253 -2.66 68.85 21.36
C GLU A 253 -3.65 69.29 20.26
N ASN A 254 -3.34 70.40 19.58
CA ASN A 254 -4.16 71.01 18.53
C ASN A 254 -3.99 70.33 17.15
N VAL A 255 -3.58 69.07 17.13
CA VAL A 255 -3.41 68.30 15.90
C VAL A 255 -4.77 68.04 15.22
N PRO A 256 -4.89 68.23 13.90
CA PRO A 256 -6.14 67.94 13.18
C PRO A 256 -6.57 66.48 13.34
N LEU A 257 -7.87 66.21 13.25
CA LEU A 257 -8.41 64.85 13.28
C LEU A 257 -7.91 64.03 12.08
N GLY A 258 -7.63 62.74 12.32
CA GLY A 258 -7.11 61.83 11.30
C GLY A 258 -5.64 62.04 10.94
N THR A 259 -4.89 62.80 11.76
CA THR A 259 -3.45 62.97 11.53
C THR A 259 -2.71 61.69 11.92
N ARG A 260 -1.80 61.26 11.05
CA ARG A 260 -0.87 60.17 11.32
C ARG A 260 0.16 60.58 12.37
N LEU A 261 0.16 59.90 13.51
CA LEU A 261 1.01 60.23 14.66
C LEU A 261 2.29 59.38 14.70
N LEU A 262 2.13 58.08 14.49
CA LEU A 262 3.19 57.08 14.59
C LEU A 262 2.86 55.90 13.68
N THR A 263 3.89 55.21 13.19
CA THR A 263 3.72 53.94 12.49
C THR A 263 4.60 52.90 13.17
N VAL A 264 3.99 51.84 13.69
CA VAL A 264 4.72 50.68 14.20
C VAL A 264 4.99 49.70 13.08
N LYS A 265 6.09 48.96 13.18
CA LYS A 265 6.47 47.97 12.17
C LYS A 265 7.00 46.72 12.84
N ALA A 266 6.33 45.61 12.58
CA ALA A 266 6.81 44.26 12.83
C ALA A 266 7.09 43.55 11.49
N THR A 267 8.02 42.60 11.54
CA THR A 267 8.44 41.78 10.41
C THR A 267 8.38 40.32 10.80
N ASP A 268 7.90 39.51 9.88
CA ASP A 268 7.82 38.06 9.99
C ASP A 268 8.48 37.49 8.72
N PRO A 269 9.53 36.65 8.85
CA PRO A 269 10.27 36.13 7.71
C PRO A 269 9.57 34.96 6.99
N ASP A 270 8.50 34.40 7.57
CA ASP A 270 7.79 33.23 7.03
C ASP A 270 7.08 33.56 5.70
N GLU A 271 6.65 32.54 4.96
CA GLU A 271 6.06 32.69 3.64
C GLU A 271 4.54 32.86 3.65
N GLY A 272 4.04 33.71 2.74
CA GLY A 272 2.61 33.81 2.48
C GLY A 272 1.80 34.29 3.68
N ALA A 273 0.85 33.48 4.13
CA ALA A 273 -0.02 33.84 5.26
C ALA A 273 0.71 33.76 6.61
N ASN A 274 1.75 32.92 6.72
CA ASN A 274 2.55 32.79 7.93
C ASN A 274 3.37 34.08 8.16
N GLY A 275 3.94 34.66 7.09
CA GLY A 275 4.61 35.96 7.17
C GLY A 275 3.68 37.19 7.20
N GLU A 276 2.36 37.02 7.13
CA GLU A 276 1.43 38.16 7.05
C GLU A 276 1.11 38.73 8.43
N VAL A 277 1.65 39.92 8.73
CA VAL A 277 1.51 40.55 10.04
C VAL A 277 0.27 41.44 10.14
N THR A 278 -0.47 41.28 11.24
CA THR A 278 -1.57 42.16 11.66
C THR A 278 -1.29 42.81 13.01
N TYR A 279 -1.79 44.03 13.19
CA TYR A 279 -1.58 44.84 14.40
C TYR A 279 -2.89 45.07 15.15
N LEU A 280 -2.83 44.99 16.48
CA LEU A 280 -3.95 45.26 17.37
C LEU A 280 -3.50 45.89 18.68
N PHE A 281 -4.39 46.69 19.29
CA PHE A 281 -4.15 47.18 20.63
C PHE A 281 -4.29 46.03 21.65
N HIS A 282 -3.32 45.93 22.55
CA HIS A 282 -3.32 44.99 23.66
C HIS A 282 -3.48 45.77 24.96
N ASN A 283 -4.31 45.31 25.90
CA ASN A 283 -4.49 45.92 27.23
C ASN A 283 -4.62 47.47 27.27
N ILE A 284 -5.28 48.06 26.28
CA ILE A 284 -5.44 49.52 26.20
C ILE A 284 -6.62 50.00 27.06
N ASP A 285 -6.47 51.16 27.71
CA ASP A 285 -7.58 51.82 28.41
C ASP A 285 -8.70 52.16 27.40
N HIS A 286 -9.94 51.81 27.72
CA HIS A 286 -11.11 52.05 26.88
C HIS A 286 -11.27 53.52 26.46
N LYS A 287 -10.89 54.48 27.31
CA LYS A 287 -10.90 55.91 26.96
C LYS A 287 -9.86 56.24 25.90
N VAL A 288 -8.66 55.68 26.01
CA VAL A 288 -7.55 55.88 25.07
C VAL A 288 -7.85 55.20 23.73
N ALA A 289 -8.45 54.01 23.74
CA ALA A 289 -8.89 53.30 22.53
C ALA A 289 -9.94 54.09 21.70
N GLN A 290 -10.72 54.97 22.34
CA GLN A 290 -11.65 55.86 21.64
C GLN A 290 -10.97 57.10 21.03
N ILE A 291 -9.79 57.47 21.51
CA ILE A 291 -9.04 58.65 21.05
C ILE A 291 -8.19 58.29 19.84
N PHE A 292 -7.65 57.08 19.77
CA PHE A 292 -6.74 56.64 18.72
C PHE A 292 -7.36 55.58 17.80
N HIS A 293 -6.84 55.52 16.58
CA HIS A 293 -7.06 54.48 15.59
C HIS A 293 -5.72 53.81 15.30
N LEU A 294 -5.69 52.48 15.32
CA LEU A 294 -4.58 51.70 14.79
C LEU A 294 -5.08 50.97 13.55
N ASP A 295 -4.43 51.21 12.42
CA ASP A 295 -4.68 50.47 11.20
C ASP A 295 -4.00 49.09 11.29
N SER A 296 -4.79 48.03 11.12
CA SER A 296 -4.38 46.66 11.40
C SER A 296 -3.39 46.07 10.40
N TYR A 297 -3.20 46.67 9.22
CA TYR A 297 -2.29 46.16 8.18
C TYR A 297 -1.09 47.07 7.91
N THR A 298 -1.22 48.37 8.16
CA THR A 298 -0.13 49.33 8.00
C THR A 298 0.61 49.63 9.30
N GLY A 299 0.02 49.31 10.46
CA GLY A 299 0.55 49.66 11.77
C GLY A 299 0.49 51.17 12.05
N GLU A 300 -0.35 51.91 11.32
CA GLU A 300 -0.47 53.36 11.44
C GLU A 300 -1.39 53.76 12.59
N ILE A 301 -0.89 54.62 13.48
CA ILE A 301 -1.65 55.20 14.58
C ILE A 301 -2.06 56.63 14.23
N SER A 302 -3.36 56.92 14.29
CA SER A 302 -3.95 58.24 14.02
C SER A 302 -4.94 58.65 15.11
N ASN A 303 -5.25 59.95 15.21
CA ASN A 303 -6.23 60.47 16.19
C ASN A 303 -7.66 60.49 15.62
N LYS A 304 -8.61 59.90 16.36
CA LYS A 304 -10.06 59.97 16.10
C LYS A 304 -10.74 61.13 16.81
N LYS A 305 -10.16 61.60 17.92
CA LYS A 305 -10.66 62.71 18.73
C LYS A 305 -9.58 63.79 18.92
N PRO A 306 -9.97 65.03 19.27
CA PRO A 306 -9.00 66.06 19.65
C PRO A 306 -8.21 65.61 20.88
N LEU A 307 -6.93 65.98 20.94
CA LEU A 307 -6.09 65.74 22.10
C LEU A 307 -6.15 66.97 23.02
N ASP A 308 -6.12 66.74 24.32
CA ASP A 308 -6.16 67.80 25.34
C ASP A 308 -5.04 67.52 26.35
N PHE A 309 -4.04 68.42 26.38
CA PHE A 309 -2.88 68.25 27.25
C PHE A 309 -3.23 68.35 28.73
N GLU A 310 -4.27 69.11 29.09
CA GLU A 310 -4.74 69.25 30.47
C GLU A 310 -5.45 67.98 30.97
N GLU A 311 -5.99 67.16 30.07
CA GLU A 311 -6.64 65.89 30.42
C GLU A 311 -5.60 64.75 30.55
N TYR A 312 -4.73 64.59 29.55
CA TYR A 312 -3.73 63.53 29.51
C TYR A 312 -2.42 64.01 28.87
N THR A 313 -1.31 63.90 29.62
CA THR A 313 0.02 64.31 29.14
C THR A 313 0.79 63.19 28.42
N VAL A 314 0.44 61.93 28.69
CA VAL A 314 1.05 60.74 28.08
C VAL A 314 -0.02 59.67 27.90
N TYR A 315 -0.05 59.07 26.70
CA TYR A 315 -0.94 57.97 26.37
C TYR A 315 -0.14 56.66 26.24
N PRO A 316 -0.09 55.81 27.28
CA PRO A 316 0.53 54.50 27.17
C PRO A 316 -0.34 53.58 26.32
N MET A 317 0.27 52.93 25.32
CA MET A 317 -0.40 51.99 24.43
C MET A 317 0.49 50.76 24.28
N GLU A 318 -0.08 49.58 24.48
CA GLU A 318 0.57 48.31 24.17
C GLU A 318 -0.02 47.78 22.87
N ILE A 319 0.86 47.36 21.96
CA ILE A 319 0.48 46.92 20.61
C ILE A 319 1.02 45.51 20.43
N GLN A 320 0.15 44.62 19.97
CA GLN A 320 0.48 43.25 19.64
C GLN A 320 0.49 43.09 18.12
N ALA A 321 1.50 42.39 17.61
CA ALA A 321 1.54 41.91 16.24
C ALA A 321 1.18 40.40 16.24
N GLN A 322 0.44 39.95 15.24
CA GLN A 322 0.05 38.56 15.05
C GLN A 322 0.24 38.15 13.58
N ASP A 323 0.78 36.97 13.35
CA ASP A 323 0.90 36.33 12.05
C ASP A 323 -0.49 35.85 11.55
N GLY A 324 -0.59 35.48 10.28
CA GLY A 324 -1.85 35.00 9.69
C GLY A 324 -2.32 33.64 10.22
N SER A 325 -1.53 32.98 11.08
CA SER A 325 -1.89 31.78 11.82
C SER A 325 -2.71 32.10 13.07
N SER A 326 -2.52 33.28 13.68
CA SER A 326 -3.34 33.81 14.78
C SER A 326 -4.31 34.90 14.29
N LEU A 327 -5.51 34.47 13.90
CA LEU A 327 -6.56 35.34 13.39
C LEU A 327 -7.08 36.32 14.44
N VAL A 328 -6.69 37.60 14.34
CA VAL A 328 -7.51 38.71 14.83
C VAL A 328 -7.93 39.64 13.69
N ALA A 329 -9.23 39.56 13.42
CA ALA A 329 -10.08 40.65 12.94
C ALA A 329 -9.63 41.38 11.66
N ARG A 330 -9.27 40.58 10.65
CA ARG A 330 -10.02 40.69 9.38
C ARG A 330 -11.51 40.38 9.66
N ALA A 331 -12.45 41.07 9.00
CA ALA A 331 -13.65 40.40 8.52
C ALA A 331 -13.17 39.41 7.44
N LYS A 332 -12.67 38.24 7.88
CA LYS A 332 -12.21 37.18 6.99
C LYS A 332 -13.44 36.65 6.26
N ASP A 333 -13.47 36.63 4.93
CA ASP A 333 -14.63 36.16 4.15
C ASP A 333 -14.85 34.65 4.33
N SER A 334 -13.74 33.91 4.34
CA SER A 334 -13.63 32.47 4.53
C SER A 334 -12.57 32.10 5.56
N TYR A 335 -12.97 31.63 6.73
CA TYR A 335 -12.09 30.80 7.58
C TYR A 335 -11.82 29.47 6.87
N SER A 336 -10.64 28.90 7.09
CA SER A 336 -10.30 27.55 6.65
C SER A 336 -9.64 26.81 7.80
N THR A 337 -10.01 25.56 8.02
CA THR A 337 -9.43 24.68 9.05
C THR A 337 -9.30 23.26 8.53
N TYR A 338 -8.48 22.45 9.20
CA TYR A 338 -8.23 21.06 8.86
C TYR A 338 -8.64 20.15 10.01
N ILE A 339 -9.26 19.02 9.70
CA ILE A 339 -9.59 17.98 10.68
C ILE A 339 -9.14 16.62 10.15
N PRO A 340 -8.40 15.81 10.92
CA PRO A 340 -8.15 14.43 10.54
C PRO A 340 -9.47 13.66 10.44
N GLU A 341 -9.60 12.79 9.45
CA GLU A 341 -10.71 11.83 9.41
C GLU A 341 -10.68 10.87 10.62
N ASN A 342 -11.73 10.06 10.77
CA ASN A 342 -11.86 9.19 11.94
C ASN A 342 -11.81 9.97 13.28
N ASN A 343 -12.13 11.27 13.25
CA ASN A 343 -12.12 12.12 14.44
C ASN A 343 -13.13 11.61 15.49
N PRO A 344 -12.83 11.77 16.78
CA PRO A 344 -13.75 11.38 17.82
C PRO A 344 -15.00 12.27 17.79
N ARG A 345 -16.15 11.68 18.14
CA ARG A 345 -17.39 12.44 18.31
C ARG A 345 -17.25 13.40 19.48
N GLY A 346 -17.62 14.65 19.28
CA GLY A 346 -17.44 15.76 20.22
C GLY A 346 -16.06 16.45 20.13
N ALA A 347 -15.23 16.13 19.12
CA ALA A 347 -13.96 16.82 18.92
C ALA A 347 -14.17 18.31 18.65
N ALA A 348 -13.39 19.18 19.30
CA ALA A 348 -13.33 20.58 18.93
C ALA A 348 -12.55 20.74 17.62
N ILE A 349 -13.16 21.38 16.63
CA ILE A 349 -12.59 21.57 15.29
C ILE A 349 -11.81 22.89 15.23
N PHE A 350 -12.49 23.98 15.58
CA PHE A 350 -12.02 25.34 15.39
C PHE A 350 -12.84 26.29 16.27
N SER A 351 -12.29 27.44 16.64
CA SER A 351 -13.03 28.46 17.41
C SER A 351 -13.17 29.73 16.58
N VAL A 352 -14.41 30.19 16.40
CA VAL A 352 -14.69 31.45 15.72
C VAL A 352 -14.89 32.53 16.77
N THR A 353 -14.30 33.70 16.56
CA THR A 353 -14.45 34.86 17.45
C THR A 353 -15.00 36.04 16.67
N ALA A 354 -15.88 36.79 17.31
CA ALA A 354 -16.49 38.01 16.81
C ALA A 354 -16.50 39.04 17.94
N HIS A 355 -16.23 40.29 17.57
CA HIS A 355 -16.16 41.41 18.50
C HIS A 355 -17.16 42.47 18.08
N ASP A 356 -17.98 42.92 19.03
CA ASP A 356 -18.90 44.03 18.85
C ASP A 356 -18.32 45.29 19.51
N ALA A 357 -18.36 46.43 18.82
CA ALA A 357 -17.76 47.68 19.27
C ALA A 357 -18.62 48.41 20.33
N ASP A 358 -19.85 47.96 20.57
CA ASP A 358 -20.74 48.52 21.57
C ASP A 358 -20.33 48.13 23.01
N SER A 359 -21.16 48.42 24.01
CA SER A 359 -20.87 48.11 25.42
C SER A 359 -22.04 47.41 26.10
N ASN A 360 -21.75 46.59 27.12
CA ASN A 360 -22.74 45.82 27.90
C ASN A 360 -23.53 44.82 27.05
N GLU A 361 -24.86 44.75 27.21
CA GLU A 361 -25.71 43.80 26.49
C GLU A 361 -25.64 43.98 24.97
N ASN A 362 -25.50 45.21 24.47
CA ASN A 362 -25.34 45.47 23.03
C ASN A 362 -24.04 44.89 22.48
N ALA A 363 -22.99 44.72 23.30
CA ALA A 363 -21.74 44.11 22.88
C ALA A 363 -21.74 42.58 22.97
N ARG A 364 -22.80 41.99 23.56
CA ARG A 364 -22.83 40.55 23.85
C ARG A 364 -23.17 39.78 22.58
N VAL A 365 -22.15 39.19 21.98
CA VAL A 365 -22.26 38.37 20.77
C VAL A 365 -22.65 36.94 21.10
N THR A 366 -23.54 36.39 20.29
CA THR A 366 -23.93 34.98 20.28
C THR A 366 -23.65 34.35 18.92
N TYR A 367 -23.13 33.13 18.92
CA TYR A 367 -22.78 32.40 17.70
C TYR A 367 -23.86 31.37 17.36
N SER A 368 -24.13 31.21 16.07
CA SER A 368 -25.05 30.21 15.55
C SER A 368 -24.60 29.72 14.17
N LEU A 369 -24.94 28.48 13.83
CA LEU A 369 -24.75 27.96 12.48
C LEU A 369 -25.97 28.33 11.65
N VAL A 370 -25.74 28.85 10.44
CA VAL A 370 -26.81 29.04 9.47
C VAL A 370 -27.25 27.66 9.00
N GLU A 371 -28.55 27.38 9.04
CA GLU A 371 -29.08 26.08 8.60
C GLU A 371 -28.76 25.84 7.13
N ASP A 372 -28.09 24.72 6.86
CA ASP A 372 -27.78 24.25 5.52
C ASP A 372 -27.89 22.72 5.49
N THR A 373 -27.92 22.14 4.30
CA THR A 373 -27.99 20.71 4.07
C THR A 373 -26.77 20.22 3.30
N ILE A 374 -26.05 19.25 3.87
CA ILE A 374 -24.94 18.56 3.21
C ILE A 374 -25.48 17.22 2.73
N HIS A 375 -25.54 17.01 1.41
CA HIS A 375 -26.07 15.79 0.79
C HIS A 375 -27.47 15.38 1.27
N GLY A 376 -28.34 16.37 1.52
CA GLY A 376 -29.73 16.15 1.98
C GLY A 376 -29.88 15.87 3.48
N VAL A 377 -28.79 15.91 4.25
CA VAL A 377 -28.79 15.77 5.70
C VAL A 377 -28.50 17.14 6.34
N PRO A 378 -29.19 17.54 7.43
CA PRO A 378 -28.96 18.83 8.08
C PRO A 378 -27.52 18.99 8.60
N LEU A 379 -26.92 20.18 8.40
CA LEU A 379 -25.59 20.55 8.91
C LEU A 379 -25.46 20.33 10.42
N SER A 380 -26.54 20.57 11.16
CA SER A 380 -26.64 20.37 12.62
C SER A 380 -26.46 18.93 13.07
N SER A 381 -26.43 17.96 12.15
CA SER A 381 -26.09 16.56 12.45
C SER A 381 -24.59 16.28 12.39
N PHE A 382 -23.82 17.10 11.68
CA PHE A 382 -22.38 16.93 11.50
C PHE A 382 -21.58 17.79 12.47
N VAL A 383 -22.02 19.03 12.69
CA VAL A 383 -21.30 20.02 13.48
C VAL A 383 -22.24 20.81 14.38
N SER A 384 -21.74 21.22 15.54
CA SER A 384 -22.42 22.14 16.45
C SER A 384 -21.48 23.27 16.85
N ILE A 385 -22.02 24.45 17.15
CA ILE A 385 -21.24 25.58 17.66
C ILE A 385 -21.73 25.95 19.06
N ASN A 386 -20.79 26.23 19.96
CA ASN A 386 -21.12 26.81 21.26
C ASN A 386 -21.50 28.29 21.08
N SER A 387 -22.70 28.65 21.53
CA SER A 387 -23.24 29.99 21.34
C SER A 387 -22.51 31.09 22.11
N ASP A 388 -21.81 30.77 23.20
CA ASP A 388 -21.10 31.74 24.02
C ASP A 388 -19.60 31.79 23.67
N THR A 389 -18.97 30.65 23.38
CA THR A 389 -17.51 30.58 23.15
C THR A 389 -17.12 30.58 21.67
N GLY A 390 -18.05 30.29 20.76
CA GLY A 390 -17.76 30.19 19.33
C GLY A 390 -16.97 28.95 18.91
N VAL A 391 -16.74 28.01 19.83
CA VAL A 391 -16.07 26.73 19.52
C VAL A 391 -17.00 25.82 18.72
N LEU A 392 -16.50 25.34 17.58
CA LEU A 392 -17.16 24.38 16.72
C LEU A 392 -16.76 22.94 17.11
N TYR A 393 -17.74 22.06 17.26
CA TYR A 393 -17.57 20.66 17.60
C TYR A 393 -18.05 19.74 16.47
N ALA A 394 -17.32 18.68 16.21
CA ALA A 394 -17.73 17.60 15.31
C ALA A 394 -18.67 16.65 16.07
N LEU A 395 -19.89 16.45 15.59
CA LEU A 395 -20.86 15.52 16.18
C LEU A 395 -20.70 14.09 15.65
N ARG A 396 -20.00 13.94 14.52
CA ARG A 396 -19.74 12.67 13.84
C ARG A 396 -18.25 12.58 13.50
N SER A 397 -17.80 11.35 13.26
CA SER A 397 -16.53 11.11 12.58
C SER A 397 -16.70 11.46 11.09
N PHE A 398 -15.75 12.19 10.54
CA PHE A 398 -15.62 12.42 9.10
C PHE A 398 -14.85 11.27 8.46
N ASP A 399 -15.17 11.06 7.19
CA ASP A 399 -14.67 10.00 6.31
C ASP A 399 -14.18 10.72 5.05
N TYR A 400 -12.88 10.67 4.77
CA TYR A 400 -12.26 11.44 3.70
C TYR A 400 -12.78 11.02 2.32
N GLU A 401 -13.04 9.73 2.14
CA GLU A 401 -13.57 9.13 0.90
C GLU A 401 -14.99 9.63 0.60
N GLN A 402 -15.73 9.99 1.64
CA GLN A 402 -17.08 10.56 1.51
C GLN A 402 -17.07 12.08 1.35
N PHE A 403 -16.30 12.82 2.17
CA PHE A 403 -16.26 14.28 2.18
C PHE A 403 -14.84 14.82 2.38
N ARG A 404 -14.30 15.49 1.36
CA ARG A 404 -12.96 16.09 1.41
C ARG A 404 -12.96 17.52 1.96
N ASP A 405 -14.05 18.25 1.73
CA ASP A 405 -14.26 19.58 2.25
C ASP A 405 -15.72 19.82 2.62
N LEU A 406 -15.94 20.62 3.66
CA LEU A 406 -17.26 21.06 4.11
C LEU A 406 -17.27 22.59 4.19
N GLN A 407 -18.18 23.22 3.48
CA GLN A 407 -18.41 24.65 3.57
C GLN A 407 -19.63 24.94 4.43
N LEU A 408 -19.47 25.79 5.43
CA LEU A 408 -20.54 26.20 6.32
C LEU A 408 -20.52 27.70 6.58
N ARG A 409 -21.65 28.25 7.03
CA ARG A 409 -21.75 29.66 7.40
C ARG A 409 -22.02 29.82 8.90
N VAL A 410 -21.16 30.56 9.57
CA VAL A 410 -21.32 30.92 10.98
C VAL A 410 -21.89 32.33 11.04
N MET A 411 -22.94 32.52 11.85
CA MET A 411 -23.56 33.81 12.11
C MET A 411 -23.24 34.25 13.54
N ALA A 412 -22.68 35.45 13.67
CA ALA A 412 -22.52 36.16 14.92
C ALA A 412 -23.65 37.18 15.04
N ARG A 413 -24.33 37.23 16.18
CA ARG A 413 -25.46 38.12 16.44
C ARG A 413 -25.30 38.80 17.78
N ASP A 414 -25.41 40.11 17.81
CA ASP A 414 -25.38 40.90 19.04
C ASP A 414 -26.68 40.71 19.86
N SER A 415 -26.70 41.24 21.09
CA SER A 415 -27.91 41.23 21.93
C SER A 415 -28.57 42.60 22.00
N GLY A 416 -28.33 43.47 21.01
CA GLY A 416 -28.94 44.80 20.92
C GLY A 416 -30.42 44.76 20.54
N ASP A 417 -31.13 45.88 20.74
CA ASP A 417 -32.49 46.09 20.23
C ASP A 417 -32.53 47.38 19.38
N PRO A 418 -32.56 47.29 18.04
CA PRO A 418 -32.66 46.07 17.22
C PRO A 418 -31.34 45.28 17.14
N PRO A 419 -31.38 43.95 17.01
CA PRO A 419 -30.17 43.13 16.97
C PRO A 419 -29.51 43.15 15.59
N LEU A 420 -28.20 43.29 15.55
CA LEU A 420 -27.39 43.18 14.34
C LEU A 420 -26.70 41.82 14.25
N SER A 421 -26.48 41.36 13.02
CA SER A 421 -25.75 40.12 12.77
C SER A 421 -24.83 40.22 11.56
N SER A 422 -23.75 39.45 11.62
CA SER A 422 -22.81 39.26 10.52
C SER A 422 -22.61 37.76 10.28
N ASN A 423 -22.30 37.38 9.05
CA ASN A 423 -22.02 36.00 8.68
C ASN A 423 -20.61 35.86 8.12
N VAL A 424 -20.04 34.67 8.28
CA VAL A 424 -18.74 34.30 7.74
C VAL A 424 -18.77 32.88 7.20
N SER A 425 -18.04 32.63 6.11
CA SER A 425 -17.88 31.28 5.58
C SER A 425 -16.74 30.57 6.30
N LEU A 426 -16.90 29.28 6.59
CA LEU A 426 -15.86 28.41 7.13
C LEU A 426 -15.75 27.18 6.23
N ALA A 427 -14.57 26.96 5.66
CA ALA A 427 -14.21 25.74 4.95
C ALA A 427 -13.46 24.81 5.89
N ILE A 428 -13.95 23.59 6.05
CA ILE A 428 -13.31 22.53 6.82
C ILE A 428 -12.76 21.52 5.81
N PHE A 429 -11.46 21.32 5.77
CA PHE A 429 -10.82 20.30 4.95
C PHE A 429 -10.55 19.06 5.80
N VAL A 430 -10.95 17.90 5.31
CA VAL A 430 -10.68 16.62 5.98
C VAL A 430 -9.30 16.13 5.54
N LEU A 431 -8.46 15.71 6.48
CA LEU A 431 -7.15 15.13 6.20
C LEU A 431 -7.27 13.60 6.15
N ASP A 432 -6.74 13.06 5.06
CA ASP A 432 -6.64 11.63 4.74
C ASP A 432 -5.70 10.89 5.72
N GLN A 433 -6.12 9.71 6.16
CA GLN A 433 -5.38 8.74 6.97
C GLN A 433 -5.43 7.38 6.29
N ASN A 434 -4.39 6.58 6.47
CA ASN A 434 -4.31 5.26 5.85
C ASN A 434 -5.22 4.25 6.57
N ASP A 435 -6.51 4.25 6.26
CA ASP A 435 -7.51 3.37 6.87
C ASP A 435 -8.22 2.44 5.85
N ASN A 436 -7.99 2.64 4.55
CA ASN A 436 -8.42 1.71 3.52
C ASN A 436 -7.27 0.78 3.13
N THR A 437 -7.56 -0.51 3.04
CA THR A 437 -6.61 -1.51 2.54
C THR A 437 -6.70 -1.59 1.01
N PRO A 438 -5.59 -1.84 0.28
CA PRO A 438 -5.62 -1.99 -1.17
C PRO A 438 -6.63 -3.06 -1.66
N GLU A 439 -7.51 -2.70 -2.58
CA GLU A 439 -8.52 -3.59 -3.17
C GLU A 439 -8.02 -4.16 -4.51
N ILE A 440 -7.84 -5.49 -4.57
CA ILE A 440 -7.38 -6.17 -5.79
C ILE A 440 -8.57 -6.41 -6.73
N LEU A 441 -8.58 -5.71 -7.87
CA LEU A 441 -9.60 -5.83 -8.91
C LEU A 441 -9.34 -6.97 -9.87
N TYR A 442 -8.06 -7.29 -10.12
CA TYR A 442 -7.68 -8.37 -11.03
C TYR A 442 -6.49 -9.18 -10.48
N PRO A 443 -6.54 -10.52 -10.59
CA PRO A 443 -7.64 -11.33 -11.14
C PRO A 443 -8.86 -11.38 -10.22
N ALA A 444 -10.05 -11.50 -10.81
CA ALA A 444 -11.30 -11.57 -10.05
C ALA A 444 -11.27 -12.77 -9.09
N LEU A 445 -11.57 -12.51 -7.81
CA LEU A 445 -11.72 -13.57 -6.82
C LEU A 445 -12.84 -14.53 -7.27
N PRO A 446 -12.65 -15.85 -7.15
CA PRO A 446 -13.56 -16.83 -7.73
C PRO A 446 -14.91 -16.84 -6.99
N THR A 447 -15.90 -16.12 -7.52
CA THR A 447 -17.31 -16.32 -7.20
C THR A 447 -17.77 -17.59 -7.92
N GLU A 448 -18.16 -18.63 -7.18
CA GLU A 448 -18.68 -19.90 -7.72
C GLU A 448 -17.67 -20.71 -8.59
N GLY A 449 -16.64 -21.29 -7.96
CA GLY A 449 -15.95 -22.48 -8.48
C GLY A 449 -15.06 -22.32 -9.72
N SER A 450 -14.99 -21.15 -10.34
CA SER A 450 -14.06 -20.89 -11.45
C SER A 450 -12.72 -20.41 -10.91
N THR A 451 -11.75 -21.31 -10.72
CA THR A 451 -10.36 -20.89 -10.51
C THR A 451 -9.91 -20.11 -11.74
N GLY A 452 -9.66 -18.81 -11.61
CA GLY A 452 -8.99 -18.02 -12.64
C GLY A 452 -7.59 -18.59 -12.84
N VAL A 453 -7.46 -19.54 -13.77
CA VAL A 453 -6.19 -20.13 -14.16
C VAL A 453 -5.65 -19.31 -15.32
N GLU A 454 -4.53 -18.65 -15.09
CA GLU A 454 -3.80 -17.92 -16.12
C GLU A 454 -2.95 -18.90 -16.92
N LEU A 455 -2.88 -18.70 -18.23
CA LEU A 455 -2.13 -19.59 -19.11
C LEU A 455 -0.78 -18.97 -19.48
N ALA A 456 0.27 -19.76 -19.39
CA ALA A 456 1.58 -19.44 -19.93
C ALA A 456 2.05 -20.59 -20.84
N PRO A 457 2.48 -20.32 -22.08
CA PRO A 457 3.01 -21.37 -22.94
C PRO A 457 4.33 -21.91 -22.36
N PRO A 458 4.59 -23.22 -22.39
CA PRO A 458 5.87 -23.79 -21.96
C PRO A 458 7.08 -23.27 -22.76
N SER A 459 6.83 -22.77 -23.98
CA SER A 459 7.82 -22.13 -24.85
C SER A 459 8.10 -20.65 -24.50
N ALA A 460 7.51 -20.12 -23.42
CA ALA A 460 7.69 -18.72 -23.02
C ALA A 460 9.17 -18.39 -22.76
N GLU A 461 9.68 -17.37 -23.46
CA GLU A 461 11.00 -16.79 -23.22
C GLU A 461 11.01 -16.00 -21.89
N PRO A 462 12.19 -15.74 -21.28
CA PRO A 462 12.30 -14.83 -20.15
C PRO A 462 11.74 -13.44 -20.48
N GLY A 463 10.98 -12.86 -19.57
CA GLY A 463 10.31 -11.56 -19.73
C GLY A 463 8.92 -11.63 -20.35
N TYR A 464 8.41 -12.83 -20.65
CA TYR A 464 7.04 -13.04 -21.14
C TYR A 464 6.02 -12.60 -20.09
N LEU A 465 5.06 -11.76 -20.50
CA LEU A 465 3.98 -11.28 -19.64
C LEU A 465 2.93 -12.38 -19.49
N VAL A 466 2.78 -12.89 -18.26
CA VAL A 466 1.82 -13.95 -17.93
C VAL A 466 0.47 -13.33 -17.60
N THR A 467 0.47 -12.42 -16.64
CA THR A 467 -0.73 -11.76 -16.15
C THR A 467 -0.35 -10.45 -15.46
N LYS A 468 -1.32 -9.66 -15.02
CA LYS A 468 -1.10 -8.39 -14.33
C LYS A 468 -2.03 -8.28 -13.13
N VAL A 469 -1.48 -8.17 -11.93
CA VAL A 469 -2.26 -7.86 -10.73
C VAL A 469 -2.63 -6.37 -10.78
N VAL A 470 -3.92 -6.09 -10.68
CA VAL A 470 -4.43 -4.71 -10.66
C VAL A 470 -5.12 -4.51 -9.33
N ALA A 471 -4.65 -3.52 -8.58
CA ALA A 471 -5.24 -3.10 -7.33
C ALA A 471 -5.50 -1.59 -7.34
N VAL A 472 -6.43 -1.16 -6.50
CA VAL A 472 -6.78 0.23 -6.26
C VAL A 472 -6.85 0.46 -4.77
N ASP A 473 -6.38 1.61 -4.31
CA ASP A 473 -6.64 2.07 -2.97
C ASP A 473 -7.63 3.24 -3.00
N ARG A 474 -8.42 3.39 -1.94
CA ARG A 474 -9.41 4.46 -1.82
C ARG A 474 -8.84 5.73 -1.18
N ASP A 475 -7.74 5.59 -0.43
CA ASP A 475 -7.06 6.69 0.23
C ASP A 475 -6.41 7.64 -0.80
N SER A 476 -5.66 8.65 -0.35
CA SER A 476 -5.03 9.63 -1.22
C SER A 476 -3.52 9.78 -1.02
N GLY A 477 -2.84 10.24 -2.07
CA GLY A 477 -1.39 10.50 -2.02
C GLY A 477 -0.57 9.24 -1.73
N GLN A 478 0.23 9.27 -0.67
CA GLN A 478 1.09 8.14 -0.28
C GLN A 478 0.31 6.95 0.29
N ASN A 479 -0.83 7.21 0.93
CA ASN A 479 -1.73 6.19 1.47
C ASN A 479 -2.35 5.33 0.35
N ALA A 480 -2.48 5.88 -0.86
CA ALA A 480 -2.90 5.12 -2.04
C ALA A 480 -1.77 4.73 -3.00
N TRP A 481 -0.51 4.96 -2.63
CA TRP A 481 0.62 4.60 -3.47
C TRP A 481 0.90 3.10 -3.32
N LEU A 482 0.68 2.33 -4.38
CA LEU A 482 0.76 0.87 -4.33
C LEU A 482 2.13 0.32 -4.78
N SER A 483 2.59 -0.68 -4.05
CA SER A 483 3.71 -1.53 -4.42
C SER A 483 3.31 -3.02 -4.44
N TYR A 484 3.94 -3.79 -5.32
CA TYR A 484 3.63 -5.18 -5.57
C TYR A 484 4.83 -6.06 -5.24
N ARG A 485 4.59 -7.18 -4.54
CA ARG A 485 5.65 -8.10 -4.11
C ARG A 485 5.22 -9.55 -4.23
N LEU A 486 6.12 -10.41 -4.72
CA LEU A 486 5.91 -11.86 -4.72
C LEU A 486 6.30 -12.43 -3.34
N LEU A 487 5.31 -12.90 -2.57
CA LEU A 487 5.55 -13.51 -1.25
C LEU A 487 5.91 -14.99 -1.33
N LYS A 488 5.23 -15.73 -2.22
CA LYS A 488 5.42 -17.18 -2.35
C LYS A 488 5.21 -17.63 -3.79
N ALA A 489 6.02 -18.56 -4.25
CA ALA A 489 5.86 -19.23 -5.54
C ALA A 489 6.09 -20.74 -5.39
N SER A 490 5.37 -21.54 -6.17
CA SER A 490 5.60 -22.99 -6.30
C SER A 490 7.05 -23.28 -6.74
N GLU A 491 7.53 -22.57 -7.75
CA GLU A 491 8.93 -22.56 -8.17
C GLU A 491 9.56 -21.18 -7.93
N PRO A 492 10.40 -21.01 -6.91
CA PRO A 492 11.11 -19.76 -6.68
C PRO A 492 12.05 -19.47 -7.88
N ALA A 493 12.08 -18.22 -8.34
CA ALA A 493 12.80 -17.73 -9.52
C ALA A 493 12.22 -18.10 -10.90
N LEU A 494 11.05 -18.73 -11.01
CA LEU A 494 10.37 -18.90 -12.31
C LEU A 494 9.62 -17.64 -12.74
N PHE A 495 9.05 -16.89 -11.80
CA PHE A 495 8.29 -15.67 -12.05
C PHE A 495 8.83 -14.49 -11.26
N SER A 496 8.66 -13.29 -11.80
CA SER A 496 8.90 -12.02 -11.14
C SER A 496 7.64 -11.14 -11.23
N VAL A 497 7.49 -10.22 -10.28
CA VAL A 497 6.39 -9.25 -10.26
C VAL A 497 6.99 -7.85 -10.28
N GLY A 498 6.52 -7.00 -11.19
CA GLY A 498 6.97 -5.61 -11.28
C GLY A 498 6.50 -4.77 -10.09
N LEU A 499 7.44 -4.09 -9.42
CA LEU A 499 7.21 -3.39 -8.15
C LEU A 499 6.07 -2.35 -8.17
N HIS A 500 5.88 -1.64 -9.29
CA HIS A 500 4.83 -0.61 -9.41
C HIS A 500 3.83 -0.90 -10.53
N THR A 501 4.11 -1.90 -11.38
CA THR A 501 3.25 -2.23 -12.52
C THR A 501 2.27 -3.34 -12.20
N GLY A 502 2.58 -4.19 -11.21
CA GLY A 502 1.81 -5.39 -10.91
C GLY A 502 1.92 -6.46 -12.01
N GLU A 503 2.79 -6.29 -13.00
CA GLU A 503 2.96 -7.25 -14.08
C GLU A 503 3.73 -8.47 -13.61
N VAL A 504 3.15 -9.66 -13.82
CA VAL A 504 3.77 -10.94 -13.52
C VAL A 504 4.41 -11.47 -14.79
N ARG A 505 5.73 -11.61 -14.78
CA ARG A 505 6.53 -12.02 -15.95
C ARG A 505 7.34 -13.26 -15.64
N THR A 506 7.69 -14.05 -16.66
CA THR A 506 8.63 -15.16 -16.51
C THR A 506 10.03 -14.60 -16.25
N ALA A 507 10.69 -15.04 -15.18
CA ALA A 507 12.07 -14.62 -14.89
C ALA A 507 13.10 -15.48 -15.62
N ARG A 508 12.72 -16.72 -15.98
CA ARG A 508 13.55 -17.67 -16.74
C ARG A 508 12.68 -18.54 -17.64
N ALA A 509 13.32 -19.23 -18.59
CA ALA A 509 12.65 -20.24 -19.41
C ALA A 509 12.15 -21.42 -18.55
N VAL A 510 11.01 -21.97 -18.95
CA VAL A 510 10.36 -23.10 -18.30
C VAL A 510 11.13 -24.37 -18.64
N MET A 511 11.40 -25.21 -17.65
CA MET A 511 12.14 -26.46 -17.79
C MET A 511 11.20 -27.66 -17.61
N ASP A 512 11.55 -28.82 -18.20
CA ASP A 512 10.75 -30.05 -18.11
C ASP A 512 10.51 -30.57 -16.67
N ARG A 513 11.30 -30.07 -15.71
CA ARG A 513 11.17 -30.39 -14.28
C ARG A 513 10.20 -29.49 -13.52
N ASP A 514 9.84 -28.34 -14.10
CA ASP A 514 8.97 -27.37 -13.45
C ASP A 514 7.54 -27.91 -13.45
N ALA A 515 6.82 -27.70 -12.35
CA ALA A 515 5.43 -28.16 -12.24
C ALA A 515 4.55 -27.50 -13.33
N LEU A 516 3.69 -28.30 -13.97
CA LEU A 516 2.72 -27.80 -14.96
C LEU A 516 1.71 -26.82 -14.38
N LYS A 517 1.48 -26.87 -13.06
CA LYS A 517 0.62 -25.95 -12.32
C LYS A 517 1.44 -25.20 -11.27
N GLN A 518 1.47 -23.89 -11.40
CA GLN A 518 2.22 -22.98 -10.55
C GLN A 518 1.25 -22.16 -9.70
N SER A 519 1.56 -21.98 -8.43
CA SER A 519 0.81 -21.13 -7.51
C SER A 519 1.69 -19.97 -7.03
N LEU A 520 1.22 -18.74 -7.23
CA LEU A 520 1.93 -17.52 -6.86
C LEU A 520 1.07 -16.75 -5.85
N VAL A 521 1.67 -16.28 -4.77
CA VAL A 521 1.02 -15.38 -3.79
C VAL A 521 1.67 -14.01 -3.94
N VAL A 522 0.89 -13.06 -4.46
CA VAL A 522 1.31 -11.67 -4.66
C VAL A 522 0.68 -10.81 -3.57
N ALA A 523 1.48 -9.99 -2.91
CA ALA A 523 1.03 -8.94 -2.00
C ALA A 523 1.03 -7.59 -2.72
N VAL A 524 0.01 -6.79 -2.44
CA VAL A 524 -0.07 -5.38 -2.76
C VAL A 524 -0.04 -4.64 -1.44
N GLU A 525 0.86 -3.69 -1.29
CA GLU A 525 1.10 -2.92 -0.07
C GLU A 525 1.06 -1.44 -0.42
N ASP A 526 0.31 -0.66 0.36
CA ASP A 526 0.36 0.80 0.28
C ASP A 526 1.64 1.36 0.95
N HIS A 527 1.87 2.66 0.81
CA HIS A 527 2.97 3.35 1.48
C HIS A 527 2.50 4.29 2.60
N GLY A 528 1.31 4.03 3.13
CA GLY A 528 0.76 4.78 4.26
C GLY A 528 1.39 4.38 5.60
N GLN A 529 1.03 5.10 6.65
CA GLN A 529 1.42 4.78 8.03
C GLN A 529 0.20 4.61 8.92
N PRO A 530 -0.09 3.40 9.44
CA PRO A 530 0.63 2.13 9.22
C PRO A 530 0.41 1.59 7.80
N PRO A 531 1.36 0.84 7.22
CA PRO A 531 1.18 0.27 5.88
C PRO A 531 0.14 -0.84 5.91
N LEU A 532 -0.81 -0.81 4.99
CA LEU A 532 -1.82 -1.84 4.83
C LEU A 532 -1.55 -2.66 3.56
N SER A 533 -1.94 -3.93 3.58
CA SER A 533 -1.67 -4.84 2.47
C SER A 533 -2.78 -5.83 2.21
N ALA A 534 -2.92 -6.20 0.94
CA ALA A 534 -3.82 -7.24 0.45
C ALA A 534 -3.03 -8.30 -0.32
N THR A 535 -3.50 -9.54 -0.28
CA THR A 535 -2.82 -10.66 -0.96
C THR A 535 -3.75 -11.39 -1.91
N VAL A 536 -3.23 -11.80 -3.06
CA VAL A 536 -3.95 -12.62 -4.05
C VAL A 536 -3.14 -13.86 -4.40
N THR A 537 -3.84 -14.99 -4.55
CA THR A 537 -3.24 -16.23 -5.03
C THR A 537 -3.56 -16.41 -6.51
N LEU A 538 -2.54 -16.37 -7.35
CA LEU A 538 -2.60 -16.64 -8.78
C LEU A 538 -2.30 -18.11 -9.03
N THR A 539 -3.08 -18.74 -9.91
CA THR A 539 -2.78 -20.08 -10.41
C THR A 539 -2.41 -19.96 -11.88
N VAL A 540 -1.18 -20.30 -12.22
CA VAL A 540 -0.68 -20.29 -13.60
C VAL A 540 -0.54 -21.73 -14.08
N ALA A 541 -1.14 -22.07 -15.21
CA ALA A 541 -0.95 -23.36 -15.87
C ALA A 541 -0.02 -23.20 -17.08
N MET A 542 0.97 -24.08 -17.16
CA MET A 542 1.94 -24.15 -18.25
C MET A 542 1.34 -24.97 -19.41
N ALA A 543 0.62 -24.31 -20.31
CA ALA A 543 -0.02 -24.95 -21.46
C ALA A 543 -0.21 -23.97 -22.62
N ASP A 544 -0.18 -24.49 -23.84
CA ASP A 544 -0.40 -23.70 -25.05
C ASP A 544 -1.90 -23.35 -25.24
N SER A 545 -2.82 -24.16 -24.69
CA SER A 545 -4.26 -23.91 -24.77
C SER A 545 -5.09 -24.58 -23.64
N ILE A 546 -6.27 -24.03 -23.33
CA ILE A 546 -7.22 -24.58 -22.31
C ILE A 546 -7.60 -26.06 -22.60
N PRO A 547 -7.80 -26.50 -23.86
CA PRO A 547 -8.02 -27.92 -24.19
C PRO A 547 -6.89 -28.85 -23.77
N ASP A 548 -5.62 -28.41 -23.79
CA ASP A 548 -4.47 -29.24 -23.40
C ASP A 548 -4.44 -29.48 -21.88
N VAL A 549 -4.87 -28.50 -21.09
CA VAL A 549 -5.05 -28.63 -19.62
C VAL A 549 -6.12 -29.69 -19.29
N LEU A 550 -7.19 -29.77 -20.08
CA LEU A 550 -8.26 -30.75 -19.91
C LEU A 550 -7.87 -32.15 -20.43
N ALA A 551 -7.02 -32.22 -21.45
CA ALA A 551 -6.49 -33.48 -21.98
C ALA A 551 -5.53 -34.16 -20.98
N ASP A 552 -4.73 -33.37 -20.25
CA ASP A 552 -3.79 -33.90 -19.25
C ASP A 552 -4.45 -34.20 -17.89
N LEU A 553 -5.59 -33.57 -17.59
CA LEU A 553 -6.45 -33.97 -16.47
C LEU A 553 -7.19 -35.30 -16.73
N GLY A 554 -7.31 -35.73 -17.99
CA GLY A 554 -7.84 -37.03 -18.39
C GLY A 554 -6.83 -38.17 -18.39
N SER A 555 -5.52 -37.86 -18.28
CA SER A 555 -4.43 -38.84 -18.31
C SER A 555 -3.95 -39.27 -16.91
N MET A 556 -4.41 -38.59 -15.86
CA MET A 556 -4.15 -38.95 -14.45
C MET A 556 -5.15 -40.02 -13.96
N GLU A 557 -4.99 -41.26 -14.44
CA GLU A 557 -5.33 -42.41 -13.59
C GLU A 557 -4.45 -42.32 -12.33
N PRO A 558 -5.02 -42.40 -11.11
CA PRO A 558 -4.19 -42.46 -9.92
C PRO A 558 -3.41 -43.76 -9.97
N SER A 559 -2.08 -43.65 -9.96
CA SER A 559 -1.21 -44.77 -9.63
C SER A 559 -1.72 -45.38 -8.34
N ALA A 560 -2.16 -46.64 -8.44
CA ALA A 560 -2.57 -47.43 -7.31
C ALA A 560 -1.37 -47.58 -6.38
N ASN A 561 -1.29 -46.69 -5.40
CA ASN A 561 -0.52 -46.91 -4.19
C ASN A 561 -1.09 -48.17 -3.55
N LEU A 562 -0.37 -49.29 -3.68
CA LEU A 562 -0.50 -50.46 -2.85
C LEU A 562 -0.25 -49.99 -1.41
N ASP A 563 -1.32 -49.59 -0.70
CA ASP A 563 -1.46 -49.59 0.77
C ASP A 563 -2.84 -49.06 1.24
N ASN A 564 -3.70 -48.53 0.35
CA ASN A 564 -5.04 -48.03 0.71
C ASN A 564 -6.20 -49.06 0.55
N SER A 565 -5.94 -50.25 0.03
CA SER A 565 -6.97 -51.28 -0.17
C SER A 565 -7.37 -52.00 1.12
N SER A 566 -6.52 -52.00 2.14
CA SER A 566 -6.82 -52.62 3.43
C SER A 566 -7.71 -51.69 4.28
N LEU A 567 -7.38 -50.40 4.36
CA LEU A 567 -8.07 -49.44 5.24
C LEU A 567 -9.51 -49.15 4.78
N THR A 568 -9.74 -49.04 3.48
CA THR A 568 -11.08 -48.84 2.89
C THR A 568 -11.96 -50.09 3.06
N LEU A 569 -11.37 -51.28 2.92
CA LEU A 569 -12.07 -52.54 3.17
C LEU A 569 -12.42 -52.72 4.66
N TYR A 570 -11.50 -52.39 5.58
CA TYR A 570 -11.80 -52.42 7.02
C TYR A 570 -12.86 -51.39 7.42
N LEU A 571 -12.87 -50.21 6.81
CA LEU A 571 -13.89 -49.18 7.09
C LEU A 571 -15.27 -49.59 6.58
N VAL A 572 -15.36 -50.17 5.36
CA VAL A 572 -16.62 -50.69 4.81
C VAL A 572 -17.11 -51.90 5.62
N VAL A 573 -16.23 -52.81 6.01
CA VAL A 573 -16.58 -53.96 6.87
C VAL A 573 -17.03 -53.49 8.26
N ALA A 574 -16.39 -52.47 8.83
CA ALA A 574 -16.78 -51.90 10.11
C ALA A 574 -18.16 -51.23 10.04
N VAL A 575 -18.43 -50.43 9.01
CA VAL A 575 -19.75 -49.80 8.81
C VAL A 575 -20.83 -50.86 8.56
N ALA A 576 -20.55 -51.86 7.73
CA ALA A 576 -21.49 -52.96 7.49
C ALA A 576 -21.77 -53.77 8.77
N ALA A 577 -20.76 -54.02 9.59
CA ALA A 577 -20.91 -54.71 10.87
C ALA A 577 -21.74 -53.88 11.86
N VAL A 578 -21.47 -52.58 11.99
CA VAL A 578 -22.24 -51.68 12.86
C VAL A 578 -23.69 -51.58 12.40
N SER A 579 -23.94 -51.47 11.08
CA SER A 579 -25.29 -51.49 10.53
C SER A 579 -26.00 -52.83 10.76
N CYS A 580 -25.30 -53.97 10.65
CA CYS A 580 -25.89 -55.28 10.93
C CYS A 580 -26.23 -55.47 12.41
N VAL A 581 -25.37 -55.02 13.32
CA VAL A 581 -25.64 -55.05 14.77
C VAL A 581 -26.82 -54.15 15.12
N PHE A 582 -26.89 -52.95 14.54
CA PHE A 582 -28.02 -52.05 14.73
C PHE A 582 -29.33 -52.67 14.23
N LEU A 583 -29.32 -53.30 13.06
CA LEU A 583 -30.50 -53.93 12.48
C LEU A 583 -30.94 -55.17 13.28
N ALA A 584 -29.99 -55.98 13.77
CA ALA A 584 -30.28 -57.07 14.70
C ALA A 584 -30.87 -56.56 16.02
N PHE A 585 -30.36 -55.46 16.57
CA PHE A 585 -30.91 -54.82 17.76
C PHE A 585 -32.35 -54.34 17.54
N VAL A 586 -32.64 -53.71 16.40
CA VAL A 586 -34.01 -53.30 16.03
C VAL A 586 -34.93 -54.51 15.86
N ILE A 587 -34.47 -55.59 15.24
CA ILE A 587 -35.24 -56.84 15.10
C ILE A 587 -35.52 -57.47 16.47
N VAL A 588 -34.53 -57.48 17.38
CA VAL A 588 -34.72 -57.97 18.75
C VAL A 588 -35.71 -57.09 19.51
N LEU A 589 -35.64 -55.76 19.38
CA LEU A 589 -36.62 -54.86 19.99
C LEU A 589 -38.03 -55.06 19.43
N LEU A 590 -38.16 -55.29 18.12
CA LEU A 590 -39.45 -55.63 17.49
C LEU A 590 -39.95 -56.99 17.95
N ALA A 591 -39.08 -58.00 18.06
CA ALA A 591 -39.42 -59.32 18.57
C ALA A 591 -39.78 -59.28 20.05
N LEU A 592 -39.13 -58.44 20.86
CA LEU A 592 -39.47 -58.19 22.26
C LEU A 592 -40.79 -57.43 22.37
N ARG A 593 -41.06 -56.43 21.53
CA ARG A 593 -42.37 -55.76 21.49
C ARG A 593 -43.47 -56.69 21.00
N LEU A 594 -43.21 -57.55 20.03
CA LEU A 594 -44.15 -58.56 19.56
C LEU A 594 -44.38 -59.65 20.60
N ARG A 595 -43.33 -60.11 21.31
CA ARG A 595 -43.46 -61.03 22.46
C ARG A 595 -44.17 -60.39 23.64
N HIS A 596 -43.91 -59.11 23.91
CA HIS A 596 -44.59 -58.35 24.96
C HIS A 596 -46.07 -58.18 24.59
N TRP A 597 -46.36 -57.80 23.34
CA TRP A 597 -47.73 -57.69 22.81
C TRP A 597 -48.47 -59.03 22.79
N HIS A 598 -47.79 -60.13 22.43
CA HIS A 598 -48.35 -61.49 22.50
C HIS A 598 -48.53 -61.98 23.94
N ARG A 599 -47.62 -61.66 24.88
CA ARG A 599 -47.77 -61.99 26.30
C ARG A 599 -48.88 -61.16 26.96
N THR A 600 -49.09 -59.91 26.54
CA THR A 600 -50.20 -59.07 27.03
C THR A 600 -51.56 -59.43 26.41
N ARG A 601 -51.61 -60.17 25.30
CA ARG A 601 -52.86 -60.70 24.72
C ARG A 601 -53.23 -62.12 25.16
N LEU A 602 -52.37 -62.84 25.88
CA LEU A 602 -52.61 -64.21 26.35
C LEU A 602 -52.84 -64.35 27.86
N LEU A 603 -52.89 -63.24 28.61
CA LEU A 603 -53.29 -63.19 30.02
C LEU A 603 -54.35 -62.09 30.28
N GLN A 604 -55.25 -61.90 29.32
CA GLN A 604 -56.60 -61.36 29.57
C GLN A 604 -57.61 -62.50 29.44
N ALA A 605 -57.63 -63.38 30.45
CA ALA A 605 -58.74 -64.27 30.72
C ALA A 605 -58.85 -64.43 32.24
N SER A 606 -60.04 -64.07 32.76
CA SER A 606 -60.51 -64.20 34.15
C SER A 606 -60.36 -62.97 35.07
N GLY A 607 -61.45 -62.20 35.16
CA GLY A 607 -62.13 -61.98 36.44
C GLY A 607 -61.81 -60.72 37.27
N GLY A 608 -62.60 -59.66 37.05
CA GLY A 608 -63.41 -59.01 38.10
C GLY A 608 -62.79 -58.00 39.09
N GLY A 609 -63.27 -56.74 39.02
CA GLY A 609 -63.80 -56.04 40.19
C GLY A 609 -62.92 -55.10 41.04
N LEU A 610 -63.15 -53.79 40.85
CA LEU A 610 -63.25 -52.68 41.84
C LEU A 610 -62.04 -52.10 42.61
N ALA A 611 -61.96 -50.76 42.48
CA ALA A 611 -61.69 -49.68 43.48
C ALA A 611 -60.25 -49.23 43.84
N GLY A 612 -60.02 -47.91 43.62
CA GLY A 612 -59.36 -46.99 44.59
C GLY A 612 -57.88 -46.56 44.42
N VAL A 613 -57.62 -45.49 43.63
CA VAL A 613 -56.99 -44.16 44.02
C VAL A 613 -55.85 -44.13 45.09
N PRO A 614 -54.81 -43.23 45.08
CA PRO A 614 -54.00 -42.53 44.04
C PRO A 614 -52.45 -42.36 44.37
N VAL A 615 -51.77 -41.46 43.64
CA VAL A 615 -50.55 -40.61 43.92
C VAL A 615 -49.10 -41.10 43.66
N SER A 616 -48.34 -40.20 42.98
CA SER A 616 -46.99 -39.64 43.29
C SER A 616 -45.67 -40.34 42.92
N HIS A 617 -44.84 -39.55 42.20
CA HIS A 617 -43.49 -39.05 42.58
C HIS A 617 -42.22 -39.55 41.86
N PHE A 618 -41.41 -38.53 41.49
CA PHE A 618 -39.93 -38.38 41.52
C PHE A 618 -39.07 -39.20 40.54
N VAL A 619 -37.87 -38.80 40.06
CA VAL A 619 -37.05 -37.57 39.84
C VAL A 619 -35.65 -38.12 39.47
N GLY A 620 -34.85 -37.38 38.69
CA GLY A 620 -33.36 -37.47 38.71
C GLY A 620 -32.72 -37.95 37.40
N VAL A 621 -32.15 -37.08 36.54
CA VAL A 621 -30.80 -36.43 36.60
C VAL A 621 -29.70 -37.37 36.06
N ASP A 622 -28.73 -36.94 35.25
CA ASP A 622 -28.37 -35.59 34.77
C ASP A 622 -28.68 -35.47 33.23
N GLY A 623 -28.17 -34.53 32.42
CA GLY A 623 -27.16 -33.53 32.72
C GLY A 623 -26.56 -32.74 31.56
N VAL A 624 -25.40 -32.13 31.90
CA VAL A 624 -24.53 -31.27 31.07
C VAL A 624 -25.11 -29.88 30.78
N ARG A 625 -24.27 -28.85 30.89
CA ARG A 625 -24.56 -27.46 30.46
C ARG A 625 -23.73 -27.14 29.20
N ALA A 626 -24.39 -26.60 28.16
CA ALA A 626 -23.76 -26.00 26.99
C ALA A 626 -23.85 -24.47 27.06
N PHE A 627 -23.06 -23.74 26.27
CA PHE A 627 -23.04 -22.27 26.30
C PHE A 627 -22.72 -21.65 24.94
N LEU A 628 -23.29 -20.47 24.69
CA LEU A 628 -22.97 -19.53 23.61
C LEU A 628 -23.54 -18.15 24.02
N GLN A 629 -23.03 -17.04 23.46
CA GLN A 629 -23.53 -15.70 23.77
C GLN A 629 -23.38 -14.74 22.58
N THR A 630 -24.14 -13.65 22.64
CA THR A 630 -23.99 -12.43 21.83
C THR A 630 -24.10 -11.21 22.76
N TYR A 631 -24.18 -9.99 22.21
CA TYR A 631 -24.51 -8.77 22.94
C TYR A 631 -25.54 -7.94 22.16
N SER A 632 -26.35 -7.19 22.92
CA SER A 632 -27.44 -6.33 22.45
C SER A 632 -27.66 -5.22 23.47
N HIS A 633 -27.92 -4.00 23.02
CA HIS A 633 -27.96 -2.81 23.87
C HIS A 633 -29.19 -1.95 23.58
N GLU A 634 -29.67 -1.21 24.58
CA GLU A 634 -30.91 -0.44 24.54
C GLU A 634 -30.71 0.98 25.09
N VAL A 635 -31.32 1.97 24.43
CA VAL A 635 -31.32 3.40 24.79
C VAL A 635 -32.69 3.73 25.38
N SER A 636 -32.74 4.52 26.47
CA SER A 636 -34.00 5.08 26.97
C SER A 636 -33.94 6.61 27.08
N LEU A 637 -35.03 7.26 26.65
CA LEU A 637 -35.31 8.69 26.73
C LEU A 637 -36.36 8.91 27.84
N THR A 638 -36.12 9.86 28.74
CA THR A 638 -37.13 10.30 29.71
C THR A 638 -37.79 11.59 29.24
N ALA A 639 -39.12 11.57 29.13
CA ALA A 639 -39.94 12.77 29.02
C ALA A 639 -40.02 13.48 30.38
N ASP A 640 -39.96 14.82 30.31
CA ASP A 640 -40.46 15.77 31.29
C ASP A 640 -39.60 16.01 32.54
N SER A 641 -38.50 16.74 32.35
CA SER A 641 -38.01 17.73 33.32
C SER A 641 -37.00 18.67 32.64
N ARG A 642 -37.20 19.99 32.78
CA ARG A 642 -36.24 21.01 32.31
C ARG A 642 -34.93 20.86 33.09
N GLY A 643 -33.90 20.36 32.42
CA GLY A 643 -32.54 20.20 32.93
C GLY A 643 -32.06 18.75 32.85
N SER A 644 -31.37 18.39 31.77
CA SER A 644 -30.79 17.06 31.58
C SER A 644 -29.27 17.14 31.57
N HIS A 645 -28.68 16.90 32.74
CA HIS A 645 -27.27 16.57 32.93
C HIS A 645 -27.13 15.06 32.69
N VAL A 646 -26.35 14.63 31.70
CA VAL A 646 -26.02 13.21 31.48
C VAL A 646 -24.51 13.05 31.46
N THR A 647 -24.03 12.40 32.51
CA THR A 647 -22.65 12.03 32.79
C THR A 647 -22.36 10.67 32.15
N PHE A 648 -21.26 10.55 31.41
CA PHE A 648 -20.72 9.27 30.97
C PHE A 648 -19.78 8.72 32.06
N PRO A 649 -19.98 7.50 32.58
CA PRO A 649 -18.92 6.79 33.28
C PRO A 649 -17.92 6.20 32.26
N PRO A 650 -16.62 6.21 32.56
CA PRO A 650 -15.57 5.71 31.65
C PRO A 650 -15.59 4.17 31.58
N PRO A 651 -15.19 3.55 30.45
CA PRO A 651 -14.99 2.10 30.41
C PRO A 651 -13.67 1.77 31.12
N ASN A 652 -13.76 1.02 32.21
CA ASN A 652 -12.62 0.38 32.83
C ASN A 652 -12.54 -1.08 32.37
N TYR A 653 -11.35 -1.42 31.88
CA TYR A 653 -10.85 -2.74 31.55
C TYR A 653 -10.87 -3.64 32.81
N ALA A 654 -11.46 -4.85 32.75
CA ALA A 654 -11.00 -6.03 33.48
C ALA A 654 -11.87 -7.27 33.19
N ASP A 655 -11.18 -8.36 32.88
CA ASP A 655 -11.66 -9.72 32.66
C ASP A 655 -12.36 -10.38 33.87
N THR A 656 -12.98 -11.52 33.57
CA THR A 656 -13.19 -12.75 34.38
C THR A 656 -14.54 -13.02 35.09
N LEU A 657 -15.22 -14.03 34.52
CA LEU A 657 -15.75 -15.27 35.14
C LEU A 657 -16.96 -15.26 36.11
N ILE A 658 -18.04 -15.87 35.61
CA ILE A 658 -18.82 -17.01 36.18
C ILE A 658 -19.90 -16.76 37.27
N SER A 659 -21.15 -17.02 36.84
CA SER A 659 -22.29 -17.72 37.51
C SER A 659 -22.88 -17.15 38.82
N GLN A 660 -24.17 -17.29 39.18
CA GLN A 660 -25.24 -18.20 38.79
C GLN A 660 -26.57 -17.64 39.36
N GLU A 661 -27.71 -17.90 38.67
CA GLU A 661 -29.06 -18.27 39.19
C GLU A 661 -29.60 -17.65 40.50
N SER A 662 -30.87 -17.24 40.67
CA SER A 662 -32.14 -17.65 40.05
C SER A 662 -33.33 -17.01 40.81
N HIS A 663 -34.55 -17.28 40.30
CA HIS A 663 -35.89 -17.00 40.84
C HIS A 663 -36.46 -15.60 40.49
N GLU A 664 -37.66 -15.44 39.95
CA GLU A 664 -38.82 -16.34 39.93
C GLU A 664 -39.79 -16.01 38.79
N LYS A 665 -40.49 -17.05 38.34
CA LYS A 665 -41.50 -17.09 37.28
C LYS A 665 -42.89 -16.88 37.88
N LYS A 666 -43.84 -16.47 37.01
CA LYS A 666 -45.31 -16.69 37.00
C LYS A 666 -46.09 -15.37 36.97
N ASP A 667 -47.16 -15.20 36.20
CA ASP A 667 -47.87 -16.08 35.28
C ASP A 667 -48.97 -15.28 34.54
N PHE A 668 -49.37 -15.84 33.40
CA PHE A 668 -50.72 -15.92 32.81
C PHE A 668 -51.41 -14.76 32.05
N LEU A 669 -51.56 -15.04 30.74
CA LEU A 669 -52.79 -15.08 29.91
C LEU A 669 -53.70 -13.83 29.85
N SER A 670 -54.08 -13.32 28.68
CA SER A 670 -54.85 -14.05 27.67
C SER A 670 -55.07 -13.19 26.42
N ALA A 671 -55.28 -13.88 25.30
CA ALA A 671 -55.53 -13.43 23.92
C ALA A 671 -56.92 -12.72 23.74
N PRO A 672 -57.40 -12.30 22.53
CA PRO A 672 -57.30 -12.99 21.24
C PRO A 672 -57.01 -12.17 19.97
N GLN A 673 -56.73 -12.97 18.94
CA GLN A 673 -56.45 -12.76 17.51
C GLN A 673 -57.61 -12.17 16.66
N PHE A 674 -57.28 -12.06 15.36
CA PHE A 674 -58.08 -12.11 14.10
C PHE A 674 -57.90 -10.78 13.31
N LEU A 675 -57.58 -10.71 12.02
CA LEU A 675 -57.54 -11.68 10.91
C LEU A 675 -56.73 -11.12 9.73
N LEU A 676 -56.30 -12.04 8.87
CA LEU A 676 -55.69 -11.87 7.54
C LEU A 676 -56.74 -11.42 6.50
N GLU A 677 -56.36 -10.60 5.51
CA GLU A 677 -56.72 -10.88 4.10
C GLU A 677 -55.90 -10.08 3.08
N ASP A 678 -55.68 -10.74 1.95
CA ASP A 678 -54.78 -10.45 0.83
C ASP A 678 -55.60 -10.04 -0.41
N ARG A 679 -55.11 -9.10 -1.25
CA ARG A 679 -55.51 -9.01 -2.68
C ARG A 679 -54.68 -8.04 -3.55
N LYS A 680 -53.84 -8.66 -4.40
CA LYS A 680 -53.52 -8.44 -5.84
C LYS A 680 -53.76 -7.10 -6.58
N GLN A 681 -52.68 -6.69 -7.29
CA GLN A 681 -52.52 -6.22 -8.70
C GLN A 681 -53.38 -5.08 -9.27
N THR A 682 -52.75 -4.03 -9.85
CA THR A 682 -52.56 -3.85 -11.33
C THR A 682 -51.68 -2.63 -11.70
N PHE A 683 -51.05 -2.75 -12.88
CA PHE A 683 -50.24 -1.78 -13.64
C PHE A 683 -51.03 -0.57 -14.19
N SER A 684 -50.37 0.58 -14.39
CA SER A 684 -50.48 1.37 -15.64
C SER A 684 -49.31 2.35 -15.84
N GLN A 685 -48.82 2.40 -17.09
CA GLN A 685 -47.87 3.37 -17.64
C GLN A 685 -48.54 4.72 -17.92
N MET A 686 -47.76 5.81 -17.90
CA MET A 686 -47.98 6.94 -18.80
C MET A 686 -46.65 7.65 -19.11
N SER A 687 -46.50 8.06 -20.37
CA SER A 687 -45.24 8.45 -21.03
C SER A 687 -45.26 9.87 -21.59
N SER A 688 -44.04 10.34 -21.93
CA SER A 688 -43.63 11.25 -23.03
C SER A 688 -43.56 12.77 -22.79
N VAL A 689 -42.86 13.45 -23.71
CA VAL A 689 -42.40 14.86 -23.70
C VAL A 689 -41.25 15.13 -22.71
N GLY A 690 -40.20 15.92 -23.02
CA GLY A 690 -39.76 16.49 -24.30
C GLY A 690 -38.92 17.78 -24.15
N MET A 691 -37.87 17.90 -25.00
CA MET A 691 -36.99 19.06 -25.35
C MET A 691 -35.70 19.33 -24.54
N LEU A 692 -34.59 19.87 -25.09
CA LEU A 692 -33.99 19.80 -26.46
C LEU A 692 -32.56 20.43 -26.46
N PHE A 693 -31.65 19.94 -27.33
CA PHE A 693 -30.34 20.57 -27.67
C PHE A 693 -29.33 20.76 -26.49
N HIS A 694 -28.08 21.26 -26.64
CA HIS A 694 -27.32 21.78 -27.79
C HIS A 694 -25.84 21.30 -27.77
N LEU A 695 -25.33 21.00 -28.96
CA LEU A 695 -23.95 20.59 -29.32
C LEU A 695 -23.10 21.77 -29.83
N GLY A 696 -21.77 21.64 -29.73
CA GLY A 696 -20.72 22.33 -30.53
C GLY A 696 -19.92 23.39 -29.73
N THR A 697 -18.59 23.54 -29.82
CA THR A 697 -17.62 23.28 -30.91
C THR A 697 -16.16 23.38 -30.43
N PHE A 698 -15.28 22.76 -31.24
CA PHE A 698 -13.80 22.77 -31.33
C PHE A 698 -13.04 24.09 -31.08
N GLU A 699 -11.79 23.98 -30.58
CA GLU A 699 -10.67 24.77 -31.11
C GLU A 699 -9.29 24.07 -30.97
N LYS A 700 -8.44 24.26 -32.00
CA LYS A 700 -7.06 23.78 -32.18
C LYS A 700 -6.07 24.92 -31.89
N VAL A 701 -4.92 24.63 -31.26
CA VAL A 701 -3.65 25.39 -31.41
C VAL A 701 -2.51 24.39 -31.15
N LYS A 702 -1.72 23.90 -32.11
CA LYS A 702 -0.69 24.44 -33.03
C LYS A 702 0.68 24.68 -32.38
N ILE A 703 1.59 23.79 -32.77
CA ILE A 703 3.04 23.71 -32.57
C ILE A 703 3.75 24.94 -33.18
N VAL A 704 4.75 25.45 -32.46
CA VAL A 704 6.02 25.96 -33.00
C VAL A 704 7.14 25.30 -32.21
#